data_AF-Q14D04-F1
#
_entry.id   AF-Q14D04-F1
#
_cell.length_a   1.000
_cell.length_b   1.000
_cell.length_c   1.000
_cell.angle_alpha   90.00
_cell.angle_beta   90.00
_cell.angle_gamma   90.00
#
_symmetry.space_group_name_H-M   'P 1'
#
loop_
_entity.id
_entity.type
_entity.pdbx_description
1 polymer ?
#
loop_
_entity_poly.entity_id
_entity_poly.type
_entity_poly.pdbx_seq_one_letter_code
_entity_poly.pdbx_strand_id
1 'polypeptide(L)'
;MHQLFRLVLGQKDLSRAGDLFSLDDSEIEDSLTEALEQIKIISSSSDYQTNNNDQAVVEICITRITTAIRETESIEKHAKALVGLWDSCLEHNLRPFGKDEDTPHAKIASDIMSCILQNYNRPPVMALAIPIAVKFLHRGNKELCRNMSNYLSLAAITKADLLADHTEVIVKSILQGNTMLLRVLPAVYEKQPQPINRHLTELLALMSQLEQPEQYHLLRLLHVAAKKKQLEVVQKCIPFLIGHLKDSTHNDIILNILIEIAVYEPVALNSFLPMLKEIGERFPYLTGQMARIYGAVGHVDEERARSCLTYLVSQLANMEHSFHHILLLEIKSITDTFSSILGPQSRDIFRMSNSFTAIAKLLTRQLENTKAGSGRRKISTEIEFPEKLEETKLIVTENEDHEKLQVKIQAFEDKINAGSNTPGSIRRYSLGQVSKEERKNIRFNRSKSLAFHTMLTKGVGSDDGEDENRGDIPASISLSEIDPLGQGNDKLPFKTDTERSQLGESSVSYPNIIHIDSENLSETVKENSQEETPETTASPIEYQDKLYLHLKKNLSKVKAYAMEIGKKIPVPDQCTIEDTVRSCVAKLFFTCSLKGHYCLYSKSSFILISQEPQPWIQIMFLFQQSLFPEPLSIQSHSVQFLRALWEKTQAGGAHSFETAMMESTFPQQKDLDQVQLHLEEVRFFDVFGFSETAGAWQCFMCNNPEKATVVNQDGQPLIEGKLKEKQVRWKFIKRWKTRYFTLAGNQLLFQKGKSKDDPDDCPIELSKVQSVKAVAKKRRDRSLPRAFEIFTDNKTYVFKAKDEKNAEEWLQCINVAVAQAKERESREVTTYL
;
A
#
# COMPACT_ATOMS: atom_id res chain seq x y z
N MET A 1 7.36 42.80 2.72
CA MET A 1 7.53 42.27 1.36
C MET A 1 8.94 42.52 0.87
N HIS A 2 9.61 41.46 0.40
CA HIS A 2 10.92 41.48 -0.22
C HIS A 2 10.97 42.45 -1.42
N GLN A 3 12.11 43.11 -1.63
CA GLN A 3 12.24 44.18 -2.62
C GLN A 3 11.89 43.71 -4.04
N LEU A 4 12.29 42.49 -4.43
CA LEU A 4 11.95 41.92 -5.74
C LEU A 4 10.44 41.69 -5.90
N PHE A 5 9.73 41.19 -4.87
CA PHE A 5 8.27 41.09 -4.94
C PHE A 5 7.61 42.46 -5.08
N ARG A 6 8.12 43.49 -4.37
CA ARG A 6 7.60 44.86 -4.53
C ARG A 6 7.79 45.41 -5.94
N LEU A 7 8.91 45.09 -6.59
CA LEU A 7 9.15 45.51 -7.97
C LEU A 7 8.25 44.74 -8.95
N VAL A 8 8.23 43.42 -8.85
CA VAL A 8 7.49 42.57 -9.79
C VAL A 8 5.97 42.75 -9.64
N LEU A 9 5.44 42.71 -8.41
CA LEU A 9 4.01 42.90 -8.16
C LEU A 9 3.61 44.38 -8.14
N GLY A 10 4.39 45.23 -7.47
CA GLY A 10 4.04 46.64 -7.29
C GLY A 10 4.28 47.51 -8.53
N GLN A 11 5.35 47.25 -9.29
CA GLN A 11 5.63 47.96 -10.55
C GLN A 11 5.20 47.18 -11.80
N LYS A 12 4.67 45.95 -11.63
CA LYS A 12 4.24 45.07 -12.72
C LYS A 12 5.37 44.77 -13.70
N ASP A 13 6.61 44.77 -13.20
CA ASP A 13 7.82 44.63 -14.00
C ASP A 13 8.13 43.15 -14.28
N LEU A 14 7.64 42.66 -15.42
CA LEU A 14 7.86 41.29 -15.87
C LEU A 14 9.35 40.99 -16.15
N SER A 15 10.18 42.01 -16.45
CA SER A 15 11.59 41.81 -16.79
C SER A 15 12.41 41.24 -15.63
N ARG A 16 11.98 41.53 -14.40
CA ARG A 16 12.61 41.07 -13.15
C ARG A 16 11.92 39.86 -12.52
N ALA A 17 10.83 39.37 -13.11
CA ALA A 17 10.07 38.26 -12.56
C ALA A 17 10.88 36.95 -12.49
N GLY A 18 11.86 36.77 -13.40
CA GLY A 18 12.79 35.64 -13.38
C GLY A 18 13.74 35.65 -12.17
N ASP A 19 14.16 36.84 -11.71
CA ASP A 19 15.06 37.02 -10.55
C ASP A 19 14.43 36.51 -9.25
N LEU A 20 13.10 36.36 -9.19
CA LEU A 20 12.43 35.80 -8.02
C LEU A 20 12.89 34.37 -7.72
N PHE A 21 13.28 33.59 -8.73
CA PHE A 21 13.70 32.19 -8.58
C PHE A 21 15.17 32.01 -8.19
N SER A 22 15.95 33.09 -8.13
CA SER A 22 17.32 33.05 -7.59
C SER A 22 17.41 33.38 -6.11
N LEU A 23 16.31 33.83 -5.49
CA LEU A 23 16.23 34.06 -4.04
C LEU A 23 16.11 32.75 -3.28
N ASP A 24 16.71 32.66 -2.10
CA ASP A 24 16.51 31.52 -1.21
C ASP A 24 15.06 31.49 -0.68
N ASP A 25 14.50 30.29 -0.49
CA ASP A 25 13.10 30.13 -0.08
C ASP A 25 12.84 30.73 1.32
N SER A 26 13.79 30.60 2.23
CA SER A 26 13.73 31.14 3.59
C SER A 26 13.80 32.67 3.64
N GLU A 27 14.48 33.32 2.69
CA GLU A 27 14.60 34.78 2.61
C GLU A 27 13.25 35.45 2.31
N ILE A 28 12.39 34.77 1.56
CA ILE A 28 11.11 35.31 1.11
C ILE A 28 9.90 34.84 1.92
N GLU A 29 10.06 33.86 2.83
CA GLU A 29 8.98 33.24 3.60
C GLU A 29 8.07 34.28 4.27
N ASP A 30 8.65 35.22 5.01
CA ASP A 30 7.88 36.25 5.73
C ASP A 30 7.17 37.25 4.80
N SER A 31 7.53 37.28 3.52
CA SER A 31 6.93 38.17 2.52
C SER A 31 5.78 37.55 1.74
N LEU A 32 5.55 36.23 1.85
CA LEU A 32 4.62 35.51 0.99
C LEU A 32 3.16 35.91 1.23
N THR A 33 2.76 36.16 2.48
CA THR A 33 1.40 36.62 2.83
C THR A 33 1.08 37.96 2.16
N GLU A 34 1.97 38.94 2.28
CA GLU A 34 1.79 40.28 1.68
C GLU A 34 1.79 40.18 0.15
N ALA A 35 2.61 39.28 -0.43
CA ALA A 35 2.64 39.05 -1.87
C ALA A 35 1.31 38.46 -2.38
N LEU A 36 0.72 37.50 -1.66
CA LEU A 36 -0.60 36.94 -1.98
C LEU A 36 -1.71 37.99 -1.90
N GLU A 37 -1.64 38.91 -0.93
CA GLU A 37 -2.58 40.03 -0.81
C GLU A 37 -2.47 41.01 -2.00
N GLN A 38 -1.25 41.32 -2.45
CA GLN A 38 -1.06 42.13 -3.65
C GLN A 38 -1.55 41.42 -4.92
N ILE A 39 -1.31 40.11 -5.04
CA ILE A 39 -1.86 39.30 -6.14
C ILE A 39 -3.39 39.36 -6.13
N LYS A 40 -4.02 39.30 -4.96
CA LYS A 40 -5.48 39.44 -4.82
C LYS A 40 -5.96 40.79 -5.36
N ILE A 41 -5.28 41.89 -5.04
CA ILE A 41 -5.61 43.23 -5.56
C ILE A 41 -5.48 43.28 -7.09
N ILE A 42 -4.37 42.78 -7.64
CA ILE A 42 -4.12 42.78 -9.09
C ILE A 42 -5.16 41.93 -9.83
N SER A 43 -5.40 40.70 -9.36
CA SER A 43 -6.34 39.75 -9.98
C SER A 43 -7.81 40.16 -9.87
N SER A 44 -8.15 41.02 -8.89
CA SER A 44 -9.48 41.60 -8.73
C SER A 44 -9.70 42.83 -9.61
N SER A 45 -8.69 43.31 -10.35
CA SER A 45 -8.83 44.48 -11.22
C SER A 45 -9.78 44.18 -12.38
N SER A 46 -10.53 45.21 -12.82
CA SER A 46 -11.50 45.06 -13.90
C SER A 46 -10.86 44.69 -15.25
N ASP A 47 -9.61 45.08 -15.46
CA ASP A 47 -8.84 44.84 -16.69
C ASP A 47 -8.02 43.55 -16.66
N TYR A 48 -7.93 42.84 -15.52
CA TYR A 48 -7.08 41.66 -15.34
C TYR A 48 -7.30 40.59 -16.42
N GLN A 49 -8.56 40.33 -16.79
CA GLN A 49 -8.90 39.33 -17.82
C GLN A 49 -8.31 39.65 -19.20
N THR A 50 -8.07 40.93 -19.50
CA THR A 50 -7.51 41.40 -20.78
C THR A 50 -6.03 41.80 -20.69
N ASN A 51 -5.51 41.97 -19.47
CA ASN A 51 -4.15 42.43 -19.24
C ASN A 51 -3.17 41.25 -19.13
N ASN A 52 -2.55 40.90 -20.26
CA ASN A 52 -1.59 39.80 -20.33
C ASN A 52 -0.34 40.00 -19.45
N ASN A 53 0.08 41.25 -19.23
CA ASN A 53 1.24 41.54 -18.40
C ASN A 53 0.95 41.19 -16.93
N ASP A 54 -0.19 41.66 -16.41
CA ASP A 54 -0.62 41.38 -15.05
C ASP A 54 -0.87 39.89 -14.84
N GLN A 55 -1.44 39.20 -15.84
CA GLN A 55 -1.62 37.75 -15.79
C GLN A 55 -0.28 37.00 -15.69
N ALA A 56 0.72 37.37 -16.51
CA ALA A 56 2.04 36.73 -16.48
C ALA A 56 2.78 37.01 -15.16
N VAL A 57 2.72 38.24 -14.66
CA VAL A 57 3.26 38.63 -13.36
C VAL A 57 2.64 37.79 -12.23
N VAL A 58 1.31 37.68 -12.21
CA VAL A 58 0.59 36.88 -11.21
C VAL A 58 0.95 35.39 -11.31
N GLU A 59 0.98 34.80 -12.51
CA GLU A 59 1.33 33.38 -12.72
C GLU A 59 2.74 33.06 -12.22
N ILE A 60 3.72 33.91 -12.54
CA ILE A 60 5.10 33.75 -12.08
C ILE A 60 5.19 33.89 -10.55
N CYS A 61 4.57 34.93 -9.97
CA CYS A 61 4.61 35.14 -8.53
C CYS A 61 3.89 34.02 -7.76
N ILE A 62 2.73 33.53 -8.23
CA ILE A 62 2.05 32.37 -7.60
C ILE A 62 2.96 31.13 -7.67
N THR A 63 3.62 30.88 -8.80
CA THR A 63 4.54 29.75 -8.94
C THR A 63 5.70 29.84 -7.95
N ARG A 64 6.28 31.03 -7.76
CA ARG A 64 7.34 31.24 -6.78
C ARG A 64 6.84 31.08 -5.35
N ILE A 65 5.70 31.70 -5.01
CA ILE A 65 5.11 31.65 -3.67
C ILE A 65 4.77 30.20 -3.29
N THR A 66 4.07 29.48 -4.17
CA THR A 66 3.70 28.07 -3.90
C THR A 66 4.91 27.15 -3.82
N THR A 67 6.01 27.47 -4.50
CA THR A 67 7.30 26.77 -4.36
C THR A 67 7.92 27.06 -3.01
N ALA A 68 8.08 28.34 -2.63
CA ALA A 68 8.66 28.71 -1.35
C ALA A 68 7.88 28.13 -0.16
N ILE A 69 6.53 28.16 -0.20
CA ILE A 69 5.67 27.54 0.83
C ILE A 69 5.93 26.04 0.95
N ARG A 70 6.16 25.35 -0.18
CA ARG A 70 6.41 23.91 -0.20
C ARG A 70 7.80 23.57 0.35
N GLU A 71 8.84 24.29 -0.08
CA GLU A 71 10.21 24.03 0.35
C GLU A 71 10.47 24.43 1.81
N THR A 72 9.75 25.43 2.33
CA THR A 72 9.82 25.85 3.76
C THR A 72 8.80 25.17 4.68
N GLU A 73 7.93 24.31 4.13
CA GLU A 73 6.81 23.68 4.83
C GLU A 73 5.89 24.65 5.61
N SER A 74 5.84 25.92 5.19
CA SER A 74 5.24 27.04 5.94
C SER A 74 3.75 27.29 5.64
N ILE A 75 3.05 26.31 5.05
CA ILE A 75 1.66 26.46 4.58
C ILE A 75 0.71 27.02 5.64
N GLU A 76 0.88 26.63 6.91
CA GLU A 76 0.00 27.06 8.01
C GLU A 76 0.10 28.57 8.28
N LYS A 77 1.28 29.18 8.05
CA LYS A 77 1.48 30.63 8.19
C LYS A 77 0.75 31.42 7.10
N HIS A 78 0.66 30.85 5.89
CA HIS A 78 0.13 31.53 4.70
C HIS A 78 -1.27 31.08 4.27
N ALA A 79 -1.84 30.07 4.94
CA ALA A 79 -3.12 29.44 4.57
C ALA A 79 -4.28 30.44 4.47
N LYS A 80 -4.38 31.41 5.40
CA LYS A 80 -5.43 32.43 5.37
C LYS A 80 -5.38 33.30 4.10
N ALA A 81 -4.18 33.73 3.70
CA ALA A 81 -4.00 34.53 2.50
C ALA A 81 -4.24 33.72 1.21
N LEU A 82 -3.75 32.47 1.16
CA LEU A 82 -4.02 31.55 0.05
C LEU A 82 -5.52 31.31 -0.13
N VAL A 83 -6.22 30.93 0.93
CA VAL A 83 -7.67 30.71 0.92
C VAL A 83 -8.42 32.01 0.61
N GLY A 84 -7.94 33.16 1.08
CA GLY A 84 -8.51 34.47 0.78
C GLY A 84 -8.37 34.91 -0.68
N LEU A 85 -7.28 34.55 -1.35
CA LEU A 85 -7.10 34.71 -2.80
C LEU A 85 -7.97 33.69 -3.56
N TRP A 86 -8.07 32.46 -3.05
CA TRP A 86 -8.91 31.42 -3.66
C TRP A 86 -10.40 31.77 -3.65
N ASP A 87 -10.91 32.29 -2.53
CA ASP A 87 -12.30 32.76 -2.40
C ASP A 87 -12.56 33.94 -3.36
N SER A 88 -11.60 34.86 -3.54
CA SER A 88 -11.77 35.97 -4.50
C SER A 88 -11.94 35.51 -5.94
N CYS A 89 -11.36 34.37 -6.32
CA CYS A 89 -11.56 33.81 -7.66
C CYS A 89 -13.04 33.41 -7.92
N LEU A 90 -13.82 33.13 -6.87
CA LEU A 90 -15.25 32.79 -6.99
C LEU A 90 -16.14 33.98 -7.36
N GLU A 91 -15.65 35.21 -7.21
CA GLU A 91 -16.35 36.43 -7.61
C GLU A 91 -16.36 36.62 -9.13
N HIS A 92 -15.47 35.92 -9.85
CA HIS A 92 -15.31 36.02 -11.28
C HIS A 92 -15.87 34.80 -12.03
N ASN A 93 -16.06 34.95 -13.35
CA ASN A 93 -16.54 33.85 -14.17
C ASN A 93 -15.41 32.83 -14.43
N LEU A 94 -15.58 31.63 -13.89
CA LEU A 94 -14.62 30.53 -14.02
C LEU A 94 -14.88 29.63 -15.24
N ARG A 95 -15.98 29.86 -15.97
CA ARG A 95 -16.32 29.06 -17.14
C ARG A 95 -15.35 29.36 -18.29
N PRO A 96 -14.75 28.34 -18.92
CA PRO A 96 -13.84 28.55 -20.04
C PRO A 96 -14.57 29.21 -21.22
N PHE A 97 -13.92 30.19 -21.87
CA PHE A 97 -14.49 30.90 -23.03
C PHE A 97 -14.40 30.09 -24.33
N GLY A 98 -13.51 29.09 -24.39
CA GLY A 98 -13.26 28.22 -25.54
C GLY A 98 -13.07 26.76 -25.13
N LYS A 99 -12.88 25.87 -26.11
CA LYS A 99 -12.83 24.43 -25.87
C LYS A 99 -11.67 23.93 -24.98
N ASP A 100 -10.66 24.74 -24.67
CA ASP A 100 -9.48 24.31 -23.89
C ASP A 100 -8.74 25.46 -23.15
N GLU A 101 -9.35 26.63 -22.96
CA GLU A 101 -8.70 27.76 -22.27
C GLU A 101 -9.42 28.10 -20.97
N ASP A 102 -8.77 27.77 -19.85
CA ASP A 102 -9.18 28.21 -18.52
C ASP A 102 -9.06 29.73 -18.40
N THR A 103 -10.03 30.35 -17.72
CA THR A 103 -9.97 31.78 -17.40
C THR A 103 -8.77 32.07 -16.49
N PRO A 104 -8.22 33.30 -16.48
CA PRO A 104 -7.10 33.65 -15.60
C PRO A 104 -7.38 33.31 -14.12
N HIS A 105 -8.60 33.59 -13.65
CA HIS A 105 -9.06 33.22 -12.31
C HIS A 105 -9.16 31.70 -12.10
N ALA A 106 -9.51 30.92 -13.13
CA ALA A 106 -9.51 29.46 -13.03
C ALA A 106 -8.09 28.88 -12.92
N LYS A 107 -7.09 29.50 -13.58
CA LYS A 107 -5.68 29.13 -13.42
C LYS A 107 -5.17 29.42 -12.01
N ILE A 108 -5.40 30.63 -11.50
CA ILE A 108 -5.09 31.00 -10.11
C ILE A 108 -5.72 30.00 -9.13
N ALA A 109 -7.01 29.72 -9.29
CA ALA A 109 -7.73 28.79 -8.43
C ALA A 109 -7.16 27.36 -8.50
N SER A 110 -6.69 26.92 -9.68
CA SER A 110 -6.07 25.61 -9.87
C SER A 110 -4.70 25.52 -9.17
N ASP A 111 -3.87 26.56 -9.27
CA ASP A 111 -2.54 26.58 -8.66
C ASP A 111 -2.62 26.62 -7.12
N ILE A 112 -3.52 27.46 -6.57
CA ILE A 112 -3.77 27.51 -5.12
C ILE A 112 -4.34 26.18 -4.64
N MET A 113 -5.29 25.60 -5.39
CA MET A 113 -5.85 24.30 -5.06
C MET A 113 -4.78 23.21 -5.02
N SER A 114 -3.85 23.20 -5.98
CA SER A 114 -2.74 22.24 -6.00
C SER A 114 -1.86 22.38 -4.74
N CYS A 115 -1.55 23.61 -4.35
CA CYS A 115 -0.77 23.90 -3.14
C CYS A 115 -1.49 23.45 -1.85
N ILE A 116 -2.80 23.73 -1.73
CA ILE A 116 -3.62 23.30 -0.59
C ILE A 116 -3.78 21.77 -0.57
N LEU A 117 -3.99 21.14 -1.74
CA LEU A 117 -4.16 19.69 -1.89
C LEU A 117 -2.90 18.94 -1.48
N GLN A 118 -1.70 19.47 -1.71
CA GLN A 118 -0.45 18.88 -1.25
C GLN A 118 -0.33 18.87 0.29
N ASN A 119 -1.05 19.76 0.97
CA ASN A 119 -1.03 19.94 2.43
C ASN A 119 -2.35 19.50 3.10
N TYR A 120 -3.08 18.56 2.49
CA TYR A 120 -4.34 18.01 3.02
C TYR A 120 -4.19 17.27 4.36
N ASN A 121 -2.96 17.00 4.79
CA ASN A 121 -2.64 16.40 6.08
C ASN A 121 -2.64 17.42 7.24
N ARG A 122 -2.72 18.73 6.97
CA ARG A 122 -2.72 19.81 7.99
C ARG A 122 -4.15 20.25 8.33
N PRO A 123 -4.71 19.89 9.50
CA PRO A 123 -6.11 20.20 9.85
C PRO A 123 -6.47 21.70 9.85
N PRO A 124 -5.63 22.63 10.33
CA PRO A 124 -5.93 24.07 10.29
C PRO A 124 -6.13 24.59 8.87
N VAL A 125 -5.32 24.11 7.91
CA VAL A 125 -5.43 24.46 6.50
C VAL A 125 -6.73 23.92 5.91
N MET A 126 -7.08 22.67 6.20
CA MET A 126 -8.33 22.05 5.75
C MET A 126 -9.57 22.80 6.25
N ALA A 127 -9.58 23.22 7.52
CA ALA A 127 -10.70 23.93 8.12
C ALA A 127 -11.00 25.26 7.39
N LEU A 128 -9.96 25.94 6.90
CA LEU A 128 -10.11 27.15 6.08
C LEU A 128 -10.50 26.83 4.63
N ALA A 129 -9.92 25.78 4.05
CA ALA A 129 -10.06 25.46 2.63
C ALA A 129 -11.37 24.76 2.26
N ILE A 130 -11.90 23.87 3.10
CA ILE A 130 -13.10 23.06 2.80
C ILE A 130 -14.32 23.92 2.46
N PRO A 131 -14.68 24.98 3.24
CA PRO A 131 -15.81 25.82 2.91
C PRO A 131 -15.71 26.46 1.52
N ILE A 132 -14.49 26.82 1.11
CA ILE A 132 -14.24 27.42 -0.21
C ILE A 132 -14.29 26.35 -1.31
N ALA A 133 -13.67 25.19 -1.11
CA ALA A 133 -13.71 24.07 -2.04
C ALA A 133 -15.15 23.63 -2.38
N VAL A 134 -16.05 23.63 -1.39
CA VAL A 134 -17.47 23.30 -1.57
C VAL A 134 -18.18 24.34 -2.47
N LYS A 135 -17.85 25.63 -2.34
CA LYS A 135 -18.42 26.69 -3.22
C LYS A 135 -18.00 26.50 -4.69
N PHE A 136 -16.77 26.02 -4.95
CA PHE A 136 -16.28 25.77 -6.31
C PHE A 136 -17.04 24.66 -7.05
N LEU A 137 -17.69 23.72 -6.35
CA LEU A 137 -18.44 22.62 -6.97
C LEU A 137 -19.52 23.08 -7.96
N HIS A 138 -20.09 24.27 -7.76
CA HIS A 138 -21.24 24.78 -8.52
C HIS A 138 -20.90 25.85 -9.57
N ARG A 139 -19.61 26.20 -9.76
CA ARG A 139 -19.21 27.37 -10.59
C ARG A 139 -18.91 27.07 -12.07
N GLY A 140 -19.17 25.85 -12.54
CA GLY A 140 -19.29 25.52 -13.97
C GLY A 140 -18.01 25.15 -14.72
N ASN A 141 -16.82 25.32 -14.14
CA ASN A 141 -15.60 24.72 -14.70
C ASN A 141 -15.54 23.25 -14.29
N LYS A 142 -15.70 22.34 -15.26
CA LYS A 142 -15.76 20.89 -15.01
C LYS A 142 -14.46 20.35 -14.43
N GLU A 143 -13.32 20.86 -14.88
CA GLU A 143 -12.01 20.39 -14.44
C GLU A 143 -11.71 20.84 -13.01
N LEU A 144 -11.98 22.12 -12.70
CA LEU A 144 -11.91 22.60 -11.31
C LEU A 144 -12.87 21.81 -10.41
N CYS A 145 -14.12 21.59 -10.83
CA CYS A 145 -15.10 20.81 -10.06
C CYS A 145 -14.61 19.37 -9.79
N ARG A 146 -14.03 18.71 -10.79
CA ARG A 146 -13.40 17.38 -10.64
C ARG A 146 -12.26 17.41 -9.62
N ASN A 147 -11.42 18.44 -9.67
CA ASN A 147 -10.29 18.61 -8.75
C ASN A 147 -10.75 18.92 -7.31
N MET A 148 -11.79 19.75 -7.15
CA MET A 148 -12.47 19.95 -5.86
C MET A 148 -13.02 18.65 -5.30
N SER A 149 -13.66 17.84 -6.15
CA SER A 149 -14.27 16.57 -5.74
C SER A 149 -13.22 15.58 -5.24
N ASN A 150 -12.04 15.55 -5.87
CA ASN A 150 -10.90 14.77 -5.41
C ASN A 150 -10.37 15.26 -4.06
N TYR A 151 -10.22 16.57 -3.86
CA TYR A 151 -9.80 17.14 -2.57
C TYR A 151 -10.80 16.82 -1.46
N LEU A 152 -12.10 17.03 -1.68
CA LEU A 152 -13.14 16.71 -0.70
C LEU A 152 -13.19 15.22 -0.39
N SER A 153 -12.92 14.36 -1.38
CA SER A 153 -12.79 12.91 -1.19
C SER A 153 -11.60 12.52 -0.30
N LEU A 154 -10.46 13.21 -0.44
CA LEU A 154 -9.32 13.00 0.46
C LEU A 154 -9.59 13.56 1.85
N ALA A 155 -10.23 14.73 1.94
CA ALA A 155 -10.61 15.37 3.19
C ALA A 155 -11.61 14.53 4.00
N ALA A 156 -12.54 13.84 3.33
CA ALA A 156 -13.49 12.94 3.97
C ALA A 156 -12.82 11.75 4.69
N ILE A 157 -11.63 11.34 4.25
CA ILE A 157 -10.89 10.23 4.85
C ILE A 157 -10.17 10.67 6.14
N THR A 158 -9.68 11.91 6.20
CA THR A 158 -8.90 12.41 7.34
C THR A 158 -9.72 13.20 8.36
N LYS A 159 -10.68 14.02 7.90
CA LYS A 159 -11.47 14.96 8.72
C LYS A 159 -12.91 15.08 8.22
N ALA A 160 -13.65 13.96 8.27
CA ALA A 160 -15.09 13.93 7.94
C ALA A 160 -15.93 14.95 8.74
N ASP A 161 -15.50 15.30 9.97
CA ASP A 161 -16.16 16.29 10.82
C ASP A 161 -16.29 17.66 10.16
N LEU A 162 -15.25 18.12 9.44
CA LEU A 162 -15.26 19.43 8.78
C LEU A 162 -16.18 19.48 7.55
N LEU A 163 -16.55 18.32 7.00
CA LEU A 163 -17.47 18.22 5.86
C LEU A 163 -18.93 18.08 6.30
N ALA A 164 -19.19 17.80 7.58
CA ALA A 164 -20.54 17.58 8.09
C ALA A 164 -21.46 18.78 7.80
N ASP A 165 -21.00 20.01 8.04
CA ASP A 165 -21.81 21.21 7.79
C ASP A 165 -22.10 21.48 6.31
N HIS A 166 -21.39 20.80 5.41
CA HIS A 166 -21.50 20.96 3.96
C HIS A 166 -22.20 19.78 3.25
N THR A 167 -22.74 18.82 4.01
CA THR A 167 -23.36 17.59 3.48
C THR A 167 -24.45 17.90 2.44
N GLU A 168 -25.34 18.85 2.72
CA GLU A 168 -26.44 19.24 1.84
C GLU A 168 -25.95 19.72 0.47
N VAL A 169 -24.86 20.49 0.45
CA VAL A 169 -24.28 21.04 -0.79
C VAL A 169 -23.60 19.94 -1.60
N ILE A 170 -22.95 18.99 -0.92
CA ILE A 170 -22.32 17.82 -1.53
C ILE A 170 -23.39 16.92 -2.17
N VAL A 171 -24.48 16.63 -1.46
CA VAL A 171 -25.59 15.81 -1.98
C VAL A 171 -26.21 16.46 -3.22
N LYS A 172 -26.47 17.78 -3.19
CA LYS A 172 -26.96 18.50 -4.37
C LYS A 172 -25.99 18.43 -5.55
N SER A 173 -24.68 18.51 -5.31
CA SER A 173 -23.67 18.36 -6.37
C SER A 173 -23.68 16.96 -6.99
N ILE A 174 -23.89 15.92 -6.19
CA ILE A 174 -24.02 14.53 -6.68
C ILE A 174 -25.26 14.39 -7.57
N LEU A 175 -26.41 14.92 -7.13
CA LEU A 175 -27.66 14.89 -7.90
C LEU A 175 -27.56 15.69 -9.22
N GLN A 176 -26.65 16.66 -9.31
CA GLN A 176 -26.35 17.41 -10.53
C GLN A 176 -25.35 16.68 -11.46
N GLY A 177 -24.90 15.47 -11.12
CA GLY A 177 -24.07 14.61 -11.96
C GLY A 177 -22.61 14.47 -11.50
N ASN A 178 -22.23 15.03 -10.34
CA ASN A 178 -20.89 14.86 -9.79
C ASN A 178 -20.76 13.56 -8.97
N THR A 179 -20.80 12.43 -9.69
CA THR A 179 -20.84 11.08 -9.10
C THR A 179 -19.60 10.73 -8.27
N MET A 180 -18.46 11.38 -8.55
CA MET A 180 -17.22 11.17 -7.78
C MET A 180 -17.37 11.47 -6.29
N LEU A 181 -18.27 12.39 -5.91
CA LEU A 181 -18.53 12.75 -4.52
C LEU A 181 -19.32 11.67 -3.76
N LEU A 182 -19.87 10.64 -4.41
CA LEU A 182 -20.52 9.51 -3.73
C LEU A 182 -19.59 8.84 -2.72
N ARG A 183 -18.27 8.85 -2.96
CA ARG A 183 -17.27 8.29 -2.03
C ARG A 183 -17.11 9.08 -0.72
N VAL A 184 -17.56 10.33 -0.68
CA VAL A 184 -17.56 11.18 0.54
C VAL A 184 -18.71 10.81 1.47
N LEU A 185 -19.86 10.42 0.92
CA LEU A 185 -21.09 10.24 1.68
C LEU A 185 -20.98 9.21 2.82
N PRO A 186 -20.35 8.02 2.66
CA PRO A 186 -20.24 7.06 3.76
C PRO A 186 -19.53 7.61 5.01
N ALA A 187 -18.50 8.44 4.82
CA ALA A 187 -17.74 9.03 5.92
C ALA A 187 -18.53 10.14 6.63
N VAL A 188 -19.25 10.97 5.85
CA VAL A 188 -20.04 12.09 6.40
C VAL A 188 -21.36 11.60 7.01
N TYR A 189 -21.91 10.49 6.53
CA TYR A 189 -23.13 9.88 7.09
C TYR A 189 -22.99 9.52 8.57
N GLU A 190 -21.78 9.16 9.02
CA GLU A 190 -21.54 8.89 10.44
C GLU A 190 -21.72 10.13 11.31
N LYS A 191 -21.55 11.33 10.76
CA LYS A 191 -21.65 12.62 11.47
C LYS A 191 -23.02 13.26 11.30
N GLN A 192 -23.52 13.36 10.06
CA GLN A 192 -24.79 14.01 9.75
C GLN A 192 -25.62 13.20 8.73
N PRO A 193 -26.46 12.24 9.18
CA PRO A 193 -27.23 11.39 8.27
C PRO A 193 -28.47 12.07 7.65
N GLN A 194 -29.05 13.07 8.31
CA GLN A 194 -30.36 13.64 7.94
C GLN A 194 -30.43 14.21 6.50
N PRO A 195 -29.45 15.01 6.00
CA PRO A 195 -29.47 15.49 4.62
C PRO A 195 -29.43 14.36 3.58
N ILE A 196 -28.68 13.30 3.87
CA ILE A 196 -28.53 12.15 2.98
C ILE A 196 -29.84 11.34 2.95
N ASN A 197 -30.48 11.15 4.11
CA ASN A 197 -31.74 10.41 4.21
C ASN A 197 -32.88 11.06 3.41
N ARG A 198 -32.95 12.40 3.42
CA ARG A 198 -33.97 13.14 2.66
C ARG A 198 -33.87 12.89 1.15
N HIS A 199 -32.65 12.80 0.63
CA HIS A 199 -32.36 12.57 -0.79
C HIS A 199 -32.07 11.12 -1.13
N LEU A 200 -32.24 10.17 -0.20
CA LEU A 200 -31.88 8.78 -0.41
C LEU A 200 -32.58 8.17 -1.63
N THR A 201 -33.88 8.43 -1.81
CA THR A 201 -34.64 7.91 -2.95
C THR A 201 -34.07 8.40 -4.28
N GLU A 202 -33.64 9.67 -4.35
CA GLU A 202 -33.01 10.25 -5.54
C GLU A 202 -31.61 9.64 -5.77
N LEU A 203 -30.83 9.44 -4.70
CA LEU A 203 -29.52 8.79 -4.78
C LEU A 203 -29.62 7.33 -5.24
N LEU A 204 -30.62 6.59 -4.77
CA LEU A 204 -30.87 5.20 -5.19
C LEU A 204 -31.30 5.12 -6.66
N ALA A 205 -32.05 6.10 -7.16
CA ALA A 205 -32.44 6.15 -8.58
C ALA A 205 -31.24 6.28 -9.52
N LEU A 206 -30.11 6.83 -9.05
CA LEU A 206 -28.88 6.95 -9.83
C LEU A 206 -28.20 5.60 -10.09
N MET A 207 -28.47 4.54 -9.30
CA MET A 207 -27.75 3.26 -9.36
C MET A 207 -27.60 2.69 -10.78
N SER A 208 -28.66 2.80 -11.60
CA SER A 208 -28.67 2.31 -12.99
C SER A 208 -27.76 3.09 -13.95
N GLN A 209 -27.38 4.32 -13.59
CA GLN A 209 -26.57 5.24 -14.41
C GLN A 209 -25.10 5.30 -13.98
N LEU A 210 -24.77 4.73 -12.81
CA LEU A 210 -23.44 4.77 -12.21
C LEU A 210 -22.52 3.68 -12.78
N GLU A 211 -21.21 3.95 -12.86
CA GLU A 211 -20.22 2.91 -13.14
C GLU A 211 -19.99 2.04 -11.88
N GLN A 212 -19.34 0.88 -12.04
CA GLN A 212 -19.12 -0.07 -10.94
C GLN A 212 -18.48 0.54 -9.66
N PRO A 213 -17.45 1.42 -9.72
CA PRO A 213 -16.88 1.99 -8.50
C PRO A 213 -17.86 2.92 -7.77
N GLU A 214 -18.66 3.72 -8.50
CA GLU A 214 -19.68 4.57 -7.87
C GLU A 214 -20.86 3.76 -7.31
N GLN A 215 -21.26 2.67 -7.98
CA GLN A 215 -22.24 1.72 -7.43
C GLN A 215 -21.77 1.14 -6.10
N TYR A 216 -20.49 0.74 -6.01
CA TYR A 216 -19.90 0.25 -4.76
C TYR A 216 -19.95 1.31 -3.64
N HIS A 217 -19.65 2.58 -3.94
CA HIS A 217 -19.73 3.65 -2.95
C HIS A 217 -21.16 3.89 -2.44
N LEU A 218 -22.16 3.79 -3.32
CA LEU A 218 -23.56 3.87 -2.92
C LEU A 218 -23.98 2.67 -2.05
N LEU A 219 -23.58 1.45 -2.40
CA LEU A 219 -23.81 0.27 -1.55
C LEU A 219 -23.09 0.38 -0.20
N ARG A 220 -21.89 0.98 -0.17
CA ARG A 220 -21.15 1.24 1.07
C ARG A 220 -21.88 2.24 1.96
N LEU A 221 -22.50 3.27 1.38
CA LEU A 221 -23.37 4.19 2.12
C LEU A 221 -24.53 3.44 2.78
N LEU A 222 -25.20 2.55 2.03
CA LEU A 222 -26.29 1.72 2.56
C LEU A 222 -25.83 0.78 3.68
N HIS A 223 -24.62 0.23 3.58
CA HIS A 223 -24.04 -0.57 4.65
C HIS A 223 -23.82 0.25 5.92
N VAL A 224 -23.27 1.47 5.82
CA VAL A 224 -23.10 2.36 6.98
C VAL A 224 -24.47 2.76 7.56
N ALA A 225 -25.47 3.01 6.72
CA ALA A 225 -26.84 3.28 7.12
C ALA A 225 -27.48 2.11 7.89
N ALA A 226 -27.32 0.88 7.38
CA ALA A 226 -27.80 -0.34 8.04
C ALA A 226 -27.11 -0.57 9.39
N LYS A 227 -25.80 -0.34 9.48
CA LYS A 227 -25.03 -0.47 10.74
C LYS A 227 -25.47 0.56 11.80
N LYS A 228 -25.91 1.76 11.38
CA LYS A 228 -26.48 2.80 12.26
C LYS A 228 -27.94 2.55 12.65
N LYS A 229 -28.57 1.44 12.21
CA LYS A 229 -29.94 1.02 12.57
C LYS A 229 -31.02 2.07 12.28
N GLN A 230 -30.93 2.75 11.13
CA GLN A 230 -31.93 3.76 10.76
C GLN A 230 -33.12 3.12 10.03
N LEU A 231 -34.18 2.81 10.79
CA LEU A 231 -35.36 2.07 10.31
C LEU A 231 -35.97 2.63 9.02
N GLU A 232 -36.14 3.95 8.93
CA GLU A 232 -36.79 4.60 7.76
C GLU A 232 -36.02 4.37 6.46
N VAL A 233 -34.70 4.32 6.55
CA VAL A 233 -33.80 4.08 5.42
C VAL A 233 -33.84 2.60 5.05
N VAL A 234 -33.77 1.72 6.05
CA VAL A 234 -33.72 0.27 5.89
C VAL A 234 -34.95 -0.25 5.13
N GLN A 235 -36.15 0.19 5.51
CA GLN A 235 -37.39 -0.24 4.85
C GLN A 235 -37.44 0.15 3.37
N LYS A 236 -36.88 1.31 3.01
CA LYS A 236 -36.78 1.75 1.60
C LYS A 236 -35.68 1.02 0.84
N CYS A 237 -34.59 0.64 1.53
CA CYS A 237 -33.45 -0.02 0.93
C CYS A 237 -33.69 -1.51 0.63
N ILE A 238 -34.44 -2.24 1.46
CA ILE A 238 -34.64 -3.69 1.29
C ILE A 238 -35.18 -4.05 -0.11
N PRO A 239 -36.28 -3.45 -0.62
CA PRO A 239 -36.79 -3.76 -1.96
C PRO A 239 -35.76 -3.46 -3.07
N PHE A 240 -35.01 -2.36 -2.92
CA PHE A 240 -33.98 -1.93 -3.85
C PHE A 240 -32.80 -2.92 -3.88
N LEU A 241 -32.27 -3.29 -2.71
CA LEU A 241 -31.15 -4.22 -2.56
C LEU A 241 -31.50 -5.59 -3.16
N ILE A 242 -32.70 -6.09 -2.88
CA ILE A 242 -33.14 -7.39 -3.40
C ILE A 242 -33.37 -7.33 -4.92
N GLY A 243 -33.86 -6.21 -5.45
CA GLY A 243 -33.94 -5.99 -6.90
C GLY A 243 -32.58 -6.13 -7.59
N HIS A 244 -31.52 -5.63 -6.96
CA HIS A 244 -30.15 -5.67 -7.48
C HIS A 244 -29.38 -6.98 -7.19
N LEU A 245 -29.85 -7.86 -6.30
CA LEU A 245 -29.28 -9.22 -6.13
C LEU A 245 -29.44 -10.12 -7.36
N LYS A 246 -30.28 -9.72 -8.32
CA LYS A 246 -30.39 -10.40 -9.61
C LYS A 246 -29.15 -10.19 -10.48
N ASP A 247 -28.39 -9.11 -10.24
CA ASP A 247 -27.17 -8.78 -10.96
C ASP A 247 -25.95 -9.35 -10.22
N SER A 248 -25.16 -10.20 -10.88
CA SER A 248 -24.07 -10.95 -10.23
C SER A 248 -22.92 -10.10 -9.66
N THR A 249 -22.85 -8.80 -9.93
CA THR A 249 -21.65 -7.98 -9.66
C THR A 249 -21.44 -7.62 -8.20
N HIS A 250 -22.52 -7.46 -7.41
CA HIS A 250 -22.45 -6.92 -6.04
C HIS A 250 -23.09 -7.81 -4.96
N ASN A 251 -23.34 -9.08 -5.28
CA ASN A 251 -24.08 -10.00 -4.43
C ASN A 251 -23.54 -10.08 -2.99
N ASP A 252 -22.23 -10.21 -2.81
CA ASP A 252 -21.61 -10.36 -1.49
C ASP A 252 -21.87 -9.15 -0.59
N ILE A 253 -21.75 -7.94 -1.13
CA ILE A 253 -21.92 -6.69 -0.38
C ILE A 253 -23.40 -6.53 -0.02
N ILE A 254 -24.30 -6.77 -0.97
CA ILE A 254 -25.73 -6.64 -0.75
C ILE A 254 -26.20 -7.64 0.31
N LEU A 255 -25.77 -8.91 0.24
CA LEU A 255 -26.14 -9.91 1.25
C LEU A 255 -25.55 -9.59 2.62
N ASN A 256 -24.33 -9.04 2.70
CA ASN A 256 -23.79 -8.56 3.97
C ASN A 256 -24.65 -7.42 4.57
N ILE A 257 -25.15 -6.49 3.74
CA ILE A 257 -26.07 -5.44 4.20
C ILE A 257 -27.38 -6.05 4.71
N LEU A 258 -27.94 -7.04 4.01
CA LEU A 258 -29.15 -7.72 4.43
C LEU A 258 -28.97 -8.55 5.70
N ILE A 259 -27.80 -9.19 5.89
CA ILE A 259 -27.45 -9.88 7.14
C ILE A 259 -27.39 -8.88 8.29
N GLU A 260 -26.72 -7.73 8.11
CA GLU A 260 -26.67 -6.67 9.11
C GLU A 260 -28.08 -6.19 9.50
N ILE A 261 -28.98 -6.03 8.52
CA ILE A 261 -30.40 -5.70 8.78
C ILE A 261 -31.12 -6.83 9.53
N ALA A 262 -30.90 -8.08 9.13
CA ALA A 262 -31.56 -9.25 9.71
C ALA A 262 -31.28 -9.40 11.21
N VAL A 263 -30.11 -8.95 11.68
CA VAL A 263 -29.71 -9.03 13.10
C VAL A 263 -30.60 -8.19 14.01
N TYR A 264 -31.15 -7.05 13.55
CA TYR A 264 -31.97 -6.17 14.40
C TYR A 264 -33.42 -5.99 13.92
N GLU A 265 -33.71 -6.17 12.63
CA GLU A 265 -35.07 -6.06 12.06
C GLU A 265 -35.40 -7.25 11.13
N PRO A 266 -35.39 -8.50 11.66
CA PRO A 266 -35.64 -9.70 10.85
C PRO A 266 -37.02 -9.72 10.18
N VAL A 267 -38.04 -9.13 10.82
CA VAL A 267 -39.42 -9.11 10.33
C VAL A 267 -39.52 -8.42 8.96
N ALA A 268 -38.70 -7.39 8.70
CA ALA A 268 -38.72 -6.65 7.44
C ALA A 268 -38.26 -7.49 6.23
N LEU A 269 -37.51 -8.58 6.47
CA LEU A 269 -37.04 -9.49 5.42
C LEU A 269 -38.00 -10.64 5.14
N ASN A 270 -39.01 -10.86 5.99
CA ASN A 270 -39.91 -12.02 5.91
C ASN A 270 -40.66 -12.08 4.56
N SER A 271 -41.16 -10.96 4.06
CA SER A 271 -41.86 -10.88 2.76
C SER A 271 -40.95 -11.19 1.56
N PHE A 272 -39.64 -11.17 1.76
CA PHE A 272 -38.64 -11.34 0.71
C PHE A 272 -37.93 -12.69 0.74
N LEU A 273 -38.16 -13.52 1.76
CA LEU A 273 -37.58 -14.87 1.86
C LEU A 273 -37.82 -15.73 0.60
N PRO A 274 -39.02 -15.76 -0.02
CA PRO A 274 -39.23 -16.52 -1.26
C PRO A 274 -38.32 -16.05 -2.40
N MET A 275 -38.11 -14.74 -2.54
CA MET A 275 -37.22 -14.19 -3.55
C MET A 275 -35.75 -14.52 -3.25
N LEU A 276 -35.33 -14.47 -1.98
CA LEU A 276 -33.99 -14.89 -1.56
C LEU A 276 -33.75 -16.37 -1.85
N LYS A 277 -34.76 -17.23 -1.68
CA LYS A 277 -34.69 -18.65 -2.04
C LYS A 277 -34.43 -18.85 -3.53
N GLU A 278 -35.17 -18.16 -4.40
CA GLU A 278 -34.95 -18.23 -5.86
C GLU A 278 -33.56 -17.74 -6.28
N ILE A 279 -33.00 -16.75 -5.57
CA ILE A 279 -31.66 -16.23 -5.83
C ILE A 279 -30.59 -17.23 -5.36
N GLY A 280 -30.81 -17.91 -4.22
CA GLY A 280 -29.91 -18.94 -3.71
C GLY A 280 -29.82 -20.16 -4.61
N GLU A 281 -30.95 -20.55 -5.20
CA GLU A 281 -31.02 -21.61 -6.20
C GLU A 281 -30.26 -21.25 -7.49
N ARG A 282 -30.22 -19.96 -7.87
CA ARG A 282 -29.42 -19.48 -9.01
C ARG A 282 -27.94 -19.33 -8.71
N PHE A 283 -27.58 -18.96 -7.47
CA PHE A 283 -26.21 -18.67 -7.06
C PHE A 283 -25.82 -19.48 -5.80
N PRO A 284 -25.45 -20.77 -5.97
CA PRO A 284 -25.19 -21.66 -4.83
C PRO A 284 -24.11 -21.18 -3.86
N TYR A 285 -23.13 -20.40 -4.35
CA TYR A 285 -22.05 -19.84 -3.52
C TYR A 285 -22.53 -18.84 -2.45
N LEU A 286 -23.73 -18.28 -2.60
CA LEU A 286 -24.34 -17.33 -1.66
C LEU A 286 -25.10 -18.01 -0.52
N THR A 287 -25.27 -19.33 -0.58
CA THR A 287 -26.16 -20.07 0.33
C THR A 287 -25.75 -19.92 1.80
N GLY A 288 -24.46 -19.86 2.10
CA GLY A 288 -23.97 -19.62 3.47
C GLY A 288 -24.44 -18.27 4.05
N GLN A 289 -24.48 -17.21 3.24
CA GLN A 289 -25.01 -15.91 3.65
C GLN A 289 -26.53 -15.92 3.78
N MET A 290 -27.23 -16.61 2.87
CA MET A 290 -28.67 -16.76 2.94
C MET A 290 -29.11 -17.56 4.17
N ALA A 291 -28.37 -18.61 4.54
CA ALA A 291 -28.63 -19.39 5.74
C ALA A 291 -28.68 -18.51 7.00
N ARG A 292 -27.78 -17.51 7.11
CA ARG A 292 -27.77 -16.55 8.22
C ARG A 292 -29.01 -15.65 8.24
N ILE A 293 -29.48 -15.20 7.07
CA ILE A 293 -30.72 -14.41 6.97
C ILE A 293 -31.92 -15.26 7.41
N TYR A 294 -32.02 -16.49 6.91
CA TYR A 294 -33.07 -17.43 7.31
C TYR A 294 -33.01 -17.79 8.80
N GLY A 295 -31.79 -17.94 9.34
CA GLY A 295 -31.50 -18.11 10.76
C GLY A 295 -32.10 -16.99 11.59
N ALA A 296 -31.73 -15.74 11.28
CA ALA A 296 -32.22 -14.56 11.96
C ALA A 296 -33.75 -14.37 11.88
N VAL A 297 -34.37 -14.62 10.73
CA VAL A 297 -35.84 -14.57 10.59
C VAL A 297 -36.53 -15.72 11.34
N GLY A 298 -35.90 -16.89 11.38
CA GLY A 298 -36.39 -18.05 12.11
C GLY A 298 -36.44 -17.86 13.63
N HIS A 299 -35.69 -16.89 14.18
CA HIS A 299 -35.69 -16.58 15.62
C HIS A 299 -36.88 -15.72 16.09
N VAL A 300 -37.73 -15.21 15.17
CA VAL A 300 -38.76 -14.25 15.55
C VAL A 300 -39.96 -14.90 16.24
N ASP A 301 -40.49 -15.98 15.67
CA ASP A 301 -41.65 -16.71 16.20
C ASP A 301 -41.64 -18.17 15.73
N GLU A 302 -42.44 -19.01 16.39
CA GLU A 302 -42.46 -20.45 16.15
C GLU A 302 -42.98 -20.83 14.74
N GLU A 303 -43.82 -19.99 14.12
CA GLU A 303 -44.35 -20.23 12.77
C GLU A 303 -43.27 -20.00 11.70
N ARG A 304 -42.56 -18.87 11.80
CA ARG A 304 -41.42 -18.52 10.94
C ARG A 304 -40.25 -19.46 11.18
N ALA A 305 -40.00 -19.87 12.42
CA ALA A 305 -39.02 -20.90 12.74
C ALA A 305 -39.27 -22.18 11.94
N ARG A 306 -40.52 -22.70 11.92
CA ARG A 306 -40.87 -23.89 11.12
C ARG A 306 -40.66 -23.69 9.62
N SER A 307 -41.06 -22.53 9.08
CA SER A 307 -40.86 -22.20 7.67
C SER A 307 -39.37 -22.14 7.30
N CYS A 308 -38.58 -21.40 8.08
CA CYS A 308 -37.14 -21.27 7.87
C CYS A 308 -36.39 -22.58 8.06
N LEU A 309 -36.73 -23.38 9.08
CA LEU A 309 -36.15 -24.71 9.30
C LEU A 309 -36.40 -25.65 8.12
N THR A 310 -37.59 -25.61 7.52
CA THR A 310 -37.90 -26.40 6.31
C THR A 310 -36.94 -26.07 5.17
N TYR A 311 -36.64 -24.78 4.97
CA TYR A 311 -35.65 -24.35 3.98
C TYR A 311 -34.22 -24.76 4.36
N LEU A 312 -33.76 -24.47 5.58
CA LEU A 312 -32.40 -24.77 6.03
C LEU A 312 -32.09 -26.27 5.97
N VAL A 313 -33.04 -27.12 6.37
CA VAL A 313 -32.93 -28.59 6.30
C VAL A 313 -32.89 -29.08 4.85
N SER A 314 -33.68 -28.47 3.95
CA SER A 314 -33.63 -28.81 2.52
C SER A 314 -32.26 -28.49 1.89
N GLN A 315 -31.61 -27.41 2.33
CA GLN A 315 -30.27 -27.05 1.87
C GLN A 315 -29.20 -28.01 2.44
N LEU A 316 -29.37 -28.49 3.67
CA LEU A 316 -28.47 -29.47 4.29
C LEU A 316 -28.36 -30.77 3.49
N ALA A 317 -29.40 -31.16 2.74
CA ALA A 317 -29.38 -32.37 1.91
C ALA A 317 -28.66 -32.18 0.56
N ASN A 318 -28.59 -30.96 0.05
CA ASN A 318 -28.25 -30.67 -1.35
C ASN A 318 -26.91 -29.92 -1.54
N MET A 319 -26.24 -29.51 -0.47
CA MET A 319 -25.14 -28.55 -0.50
C MET A 319 -23.74 -29.17 -0.45
N GLU A 320 -22.72 -28.38 -0.80
CA GLU A 320 -21.31 -28.70 -0.61
C GLU A 320 -20.92 -28.72 0.88
N HIS A 321 -19.93 -29.54 1.25
CA HIS A 321 -19.40 -29.67 2.63
C HIS A 321 -18.97 -28.34 3.28
N SER A 322 -18.65 -27.33 2.48
CA SER A 322 -18.22 -25.99 2.91
C SER A 322 -19.24 -25.25 3.79
N PHE A 323 -20.55 -25.38 3.52
CA PHE A 323 -21.58 -24.59 4.21
C PHE A 323 -22.35 -25.35 5.30
N HIS A 324 -22.15 -26.66 5.42
CA HIS A 324 -22.89 -27.51 6.36
C HIS A 324 -22.73 -27.07 7.82
N HIS A 325 -21.54 -26.61 8.20
CA HIS A 325 -21.30 -26.11 9.55
C HIS A 325 -22.16 -24.87 9.86
N ILE A 326 -22.32 -23.94 8.91
CA ILE A 326 -23.18 -22.76 9.07
C ILE A 326 -24.63 -23.20 9.15
N LEU A 327 -25.09 -24.06 8.25
CA LEU A 327 -26.46 -24.57 8.24
C LEU A 327 -26.82 -25.27 9.57
N LEU A 328 -25.95 -26.13 10.08
CA LEU A 328 -26.16 -26.82 11.36
C LEU A 328 -26.18 -25.86 12.54
N LEU A 329 -25.32 -24.83 12.54
CA LEU A 329 -25.34 -23.80 13.58
C LEU A 329 -26.65 -23.02 13.58
N GLU A 330 -27.16 -22.61 12.41
CA GLU A 330 -28.43 -21.88 12.31
C GLU A 330 -29.62 -22.77 12.66
N ILE A 331 -29.64 -24.03 12.21
CA ILE A 331 -30.67 -25.01 12.58
C ILE A 331 -30.66 -25.22 14.09
N LYS A 332 -29.50 -25.51 14.67
CA LYS A 332 -29.34 -25.70 16.11
C LYS A 332 -29.82 -24.48 16.87
N SER A 333 -29.38 -23.29 16.45
CA SER A 333 -29.73 -22.02 17.08
C SER A 333 -31.26 -21.80 17.12
N ILE A 334 -31.97 -21.96 15.99
CA ILE A 334 -33.43 -21.84 15.98
C ILE A 334 -34.09 -22.90 16.87
N THR A 335 -33.58 -24.14 16.86
CA THR A 335 -34.17 -25.24 17.63
C THR A 335 -33.92 -25.15 19.13
N ASP A 336 -32.83 -24.50 19.54
CA ASP A 336 -32.55 -24.18 20.93
C ASP A 336 -33.52 -23.10 21.44
N THR A 337 -33.87 -22.11 20.61
CA THR A 337 -34.87 -21.08 20.93
C THR A 337 -36.29 -21.67 20.99
N PHE A 338 -36.66 -22.52 20.02
CA PHE A 338 -37.99 -23.12 19.91
C PHE A 338 -37.93 -24.64 20.06
N SER A 339 -37.59 -25.08 21.28
CA SER A 339 -37.44 -26.51 21.62
C SER A 339 -38.68 -27.37 21.37
N SER A 340 -39.87 -26.76 21.26
CA SER A 340 -41.14 -27.41 20.91
C SER A 340 -41.17 -27.99 19.48
N ILE A 341 -40.31 -27.54 18.56
CA ILE A 341 -40.43 -27.84 17.13
C ILE A 341 -39.90 -29.23 16.76
N LEU A 342 -38.71 -29.62 17.24
CA LEU A 342 -38.09 -30.91 16.89
C LEU A 342 -38.20 -31.96 18.01
N GLY A 343 -38.84 -31.62 19.13
CA GLY A 343 -38.97 -32.49 20.30
C GLY A 343 -37.63 -32.80 20.99
N PRO A 344 -37.67 -33.51 22.13
CA PRO A 344 -36.49 -33.82 22.93
C PRO A 344 -35.45 -34.70 22.21
N GLN A 345 -35.86 -35.45 21.18
CA GLN A 345 -34.99 -36.33 20.39
C GLN A 345 -34.04 -35.58 19.44
N SER A 346 -34.23 -34.28 19.24
CA SER A 346 -33.41 -33.49 18.30
C SER A 346 -31.92 -33.46 18.66
N ARG A 347 -31.60 -33.51 19.97
CA ARG A 347 -30.23 -33.57 20.48
C ARG A 347 -29.50 -34.85 20.05
N ASP A 348 -30.24 -35.94 19.89
CA ASP A 348 -29.69 -37.23 19.48
C ASP A 348 -29.48 -37.30 17.96
N ILE A 349 -30.25 -36.54 17.16
CA ILE A 349 -30.15 -36.57 15.69
C ILE A 349 -28.74 -36.17 15.22
N PHE A 350 -28.10 -35.19 15.86
CA PHE A 350 -26.73 -34.80 15.54
C PHE A 350 -25.68 -35.84 15.97
N ARG A 351 -26.04 -36.74 16.90
CA ARG A 351 -25.19 -37.86 17.37
C ARG A 351 -25.40 -39.15 16.58
N MET A 352 -26.53 -39.29 15.88
CA MET A 352 -26.94 -40.54 15.22
C MET A 352 -26.34 -40.78 13.84
N SER A 353 -25.75 -39.78 13.16
CA SER A 353 -25.22 -39.99 11.82
C SER A 353 -24.06 -39.08 11.44
N ASN A 354 -23.05 -39.65 10.77
CA ASN A 354 -21.95 -38.92 10.13
C ASN A 354 -22.33 -38.31 8.76
N SER A 355 -23.55 -38.56 8.27
CA SER A 355 -24.03 -38.08 6.96
C SER A 355 -25.02 -36.93 7.12
N PHE A 356 -24.68 -35.76 6.57
CA PHE A 356 -25.56 -34.59 6.57
C PHE A 356 -26.90 -34.86 5.86
N THR A 357 -26.89 -35.67 4.80
CA THR A 357 -28.11 -36.09 4.10
C THR A 357 -29.01 -36.95 4.99
N ALA A 358 -28.43 -37.82 5.83
CA ALA A 358 -29.20 -38.61 6.79
C ALA A 358 -29.77 -37.75 7.92
N ILE A 359 -28.98 -36.80 8.43
CA ILE A 359 -29.44 -35.78 9.40
C ILE A 359 -30.61 -35.00 8.79
N ALA A 360 -30.47 -34.52 7.55
CA ALA A 360 -31.53 -33.78 6.86
C ALA A 360 -32.82 -34.61 6.73
N LYS A 361 -32.73 -35.89 6.31
CA LYS A 361 -33.90 -36.78 6.22
C LYS A 361 -34.61 -36.97 7.56
N LEU A 362 -33.86 -37.15 8.65
CA LEU A 362 -34.41 -37.28 10.00
C LEU A 362 -35.10 -35.99 10.46
N LEU A 363 -34.47 -34.84 10.23
CA LEU A 363 -35.04 -33.53 10.55
C LEU A 363 -36.31 -33.24 9.74
N THR A 364 -36.33 -33.54 8.44
CA THR A 364 -37.52 -33.39 7.60
C THR A 364 -38.69 -34.21 8.14
N ARG A 365 -38.45 -35.48 8.50
CA ARG A 365 -39.49 -36.37 9.06
C ARG A 365 -40.05 -35.84 10.39
N GLN A 366 -39.21 -35.24 11.24
CA GLN A 366 -39.65 -34.64 12.50
C GLN A 366 -40.47 -33.36 12.29
N LEU A 367 -40.07 -32.51 11.34
CA LEU A 367 -40.82 -31.30 10.96
C LEU A 367 -42.18 -31.63 10.32
N GLU A 368 -42.30 -32.77 9.62
CA GLU A 368 -43.57 -33.27 9.08
C GLU A 368 -44.47 -33.89 10.16
N ASN A 369 -43.91 -34.71 11.06
CA ASN A 369 -44.68 -35.37 12.12
C ASN A 369 -45.30 -34.40 13.12
N THR A 370 -44.63 -33.29 13.43
CA THR A 370 -45.17 -32.26 14.33
C THR A 370 -46.33 -31.46 13.72
N LYS A 371 -46.36 -31.31 12.38
CA LYS A 371 -47.55 -30.77 11.69
C LYS A 371 -48.77 -31.69 11.83
N ALA A 372 -48.56 -33.01 11.86
CA ALA A 372 -49.65 -33.98 12.04
C ALA A 372 -50.12 -34.12 13.51
N GLY A 373 -49.25 -33.88 14.48
CA GLY A 373 -49.53 -34.07 15.91
C GLY A 373 -50.40 -32.99 16.58
N SER A 374 -50.45 -31.77 16.04
CA SER A 374 -51.26 -30.68 16.62
C SER A 374 -52.79 -30.89 16.46
N GLY A 375 -53.21 -31.84 15.62
CA GLY A 375 -54.62 -32.09 15.31
C GLY A 375 -55.35 -33.17 16.14
N ARG A 376 -54.68 -33.93 17.03
CA ARG A 376 -55.30 -35.13 17.65
C ARG A 376 -55.09 -35.20 19.16
N ARG A 377 -55.96 -34.52 19.91
CA ARG A 377 -56.13 -34.68 21.36
C ARG A 377 -57.15 -35.80 21.63
N LYS A 378 -56.74 -36.76 22.48
CA LYS A 378 -57.54 -37.69 23.33
C LYS A 378 -57.45 -39.19 22.99
N ILE A 379 -57.17 -39.93 24.07
CA ILE A 379 -57.41 -41.35 24.41
C ILE A 379 -56.14 -42.22 24.43
N SER A 380 -55.65 -42.37 25.66
CA SER A 380 -54.69 -43.32 26.22
C SER A 380 -55.30 -44.73 26.31
N THR A 381 -54.57 -45.79 25.94
CA THR A 381 -54.39 -47.02 26.75
C THR A 381 -53.33 -47.97 26.14
N GLU A 382 -52.44 -48.41 27.03
CA GLU A 382 -51.50 -49.55 27.05
C GLU A 382 -51.67 -50.66 26.01
N ILE A 383 -50.59 -51.04 25.29
CA ILE A 383 -50.28 -52.42 24.88
C ILE A 383 -48.74 -52.62 24.84
N GLU A 384 -48.32 -53.75 25.42
CA GLU A 384 -46.98 -54.29 25.69
C GLU A 384 -46.08 -54.56 24.45
N PHE A 385 -44.75 -54.53 24.66
CA PHE A 385 -43.71 -55.07 23.76
C PHE A 385 -43.69 -56.61 23.77
N PRO A 386 -43.08 -57.25 22.76
CA PRO A 386 -41.98 -58.14 23.11
C PRO A 386 -40.78 -58.13 22.14
N GLU A 387 -39.57 -58.15 22.73
CA GLU A 387 -38.29 -58.51 22.13
C GLU A 387 -38.23 -59.99 21.71
N LYS A 388 -37.57 -60.30 20.58
CA LYS A 388 -36.55 -61.37 20.44
C LYS A 388 -36.05 -61.53 18.99
N LEU A 389 -34.72 -61.61 18.86
CA LEU A 389 -33.84 -62.27 17.87
C LEU A 389 -32.67 -61.31 17.56
N GLU A 390 -31.39 -61.64 17.68
CA GLU A 390 -30.68 -62.88 18.02
C GLU A 390 -29.22 -62.45 18.25
N GLU A 391 -28.60 -62.85 19.36
CA GLU A 391 -27.17 -62.65 19.60
C GLU A 391 -26.35 -63.66 18.78
N THR A 392 -25.31 -63.21 18.09
CA THR A 392 -24.14 -64.05 17.83
C THR A 392 -22.87 -63.24 18.04
N LYS A 393 -22.16 -63.62 19.10
CA LYS A 393 -20.92 -63.03 19.64
C LYS A 393 -19.77 -63.06 18.63
N LEU A 394 -19.07 -61.93 18.50
CA LEU A 394 -17.63 -61.90 18.23
C LEU A 394 -16.99 -60.81 19.10
N ILE A 395 -16.20 -61.29 20.06
CA ILE A 395 -15.46 -60.54 21.08
C ILE A 395 -14.19 -59.99 20.44
N VAL A 396 -14.05 -58.67 20.26
CA VAL A 396 -12.73 -58.01 20.07
C VAL A 396 -12.81 -56.55 20.60
N THR A 397 -12.28 -56.34 21.81
CA THR A 397 -11.70 -55.07 22.34
C THR A 397 -12.34 -53.73 21.93
N GLU A 398 -13.41 -53.29 22.61
CA GLU A 398 -14.10 -52.00 22.31
C GLU A 398 -14.07 -50.94 23.43
N ASN A 399 -13.34 -51.14 24.54
CA ASN A 399 -13.42 -50.19 25.67
C ASN A 399 -12.47 -48.98 25.60
N GLU A 400 -11.37 -49.00 24.85
CA GLU A 400 -10.46 -47.84 24.76
C GLU A 400 -10.85 -46.82 23.66
N ASP A 401 -11.52 -47.29 22.60
CA ASP A 401 -11.93 -46.41 21.48
C ASP A 401 -13.18 -45.60 21.80
N HIS A 402 -14.05 -46.10 22.69
CA HIS A 402 -15.27 -45.41 23.10
C HIS A 402 -14.99 -44.20 24.01
N GLU A 403 -13.98 -44.29 24.89
CA GLU A 403 -13.51 -43.15 25.71
C GLU A 403 -12.79 -42.10 24.85
N LYS A 404 -11.93 -42.50 23.90
CA LYS A 404 -11.28 -41.57 22.95
C LYS A 404 -12.29 -40.81 22.10
N LEU A 405 -13.41 -41.45 21.73
CA LEU A 405 -14.49 -40.78 21.00
C LEU A 405 -15.23 -39.77 21.88
N GLN A 406 -15.57 -40.13 23.13
CA GLN A 406 -16.21 -39.21 24.08
C GLN A 406 -15.34 -37.99 24.39
N VAL A 407 -14.03 -38.15 24.56
CA VAL A 407 -13.10 -37.03 24.79
C VAL A 407 -13.03 -36.10 23.56
N LYS A 408 -13.05 -36.63 22.33
CA LYS A 408 -13.08 -35.82 21.10
C LYS A 408 -14.41 -35.07 20.92
N ILE A 409 -15.53 -35.69 21.31
CA ILE A 409 -16.85 -35.07 21.28
C ILE A 409 -16.93 -33.93 22.31
N GLN A 410 -16.46 -34.16 23.55
CA GLN A 410 -16.41 -33.14 24.58
C GLN A 410 -15.52 -31.95 24.17
N ALA A 411 -14.34 -32.22 23.60
CA ALA A 411 -13.45 -31.18 23.09
C ALA A 411 -14.04 -30.37 21.91
N PHE A 412 -14.98 -30.97 21.16
CA PHE A 412 -15.70 -30.30 20.09
C PHE A 412 -16.86 -29.44 20.65
N GLU A 413 -17.61 -29.94 21.63
CA GLU A 413 -18.65 -29.20 22.35
C GLU A 413 -18.08 -28.00 23.13
N ASP A 414 -16.91 -28.15 23.77
CA ASP A 414 -16.22 -27.07 24.48
C ASP A 414 -15.70 -25.98 23.54
N LYS A 415 -15.24 -26.35 22.33
CA LYS A 415 -14.87 -25.39 21.26
C LYS A 415 -16.08 -24.62 20.72
N ILE A 416 -17.26 -25.23 20.69
CA ILE A 416 -18.51 -24.59 20.27
C ILE A 416 -18.97 -23.58 21.31
N ASN A 417 -18.89 -23.92 22.60
CA ASN A 417 -19.33 -23.06 23.70
C ASN A 417 -18.33 -21.92 24.02
N ALA A 418 -17.04 -22.10 23.73
CA ALA A 418 -16.03 -21.04 23.87
C ALA A 418 -16.12 -19.97 22.76
N GLY A 419 -16.77 -20.27 21.63
CA GLY A 419 -16.91 -19.36 20.48
C GLY A 419 -18.11 -18.40 20.56
N SER A 420 -19.06 -18.61 21.48
CA SER A 420 -20.29 -17.82 21.59
C SER A 420 -20.23 -16.66 22.59
N ASN A 421 -19.15 -16.54 23.38
CA ASN A 421 -19.04 -15.57 24.48
C ASN A 421 -17.94 -14.50 24.31
N THR A 422 -17.43 -14.28 23.09
CA THR A 422 -16.39 -13.28 22.84
C THR A 422 -16.76 -12.37 21.65
N PRO A 423 -16.97 -11.06 21.84
CA PRO A 423 -17.21 -10.16 20.73
C PRO A 423 -15.92 -9.94 19.93
N GLY A 424 -15.91 -10.37 18.66
CA GLY A 424 -15.07 -9.76 17.63
C GLY A 424 -13.71 -10.40 17.33
N SER A 425 -13.69 -11.65 16.84
CA SER A 425 -12.59 -12.13 15.99
C SER A 425 -13.16 -12.53 14.62
N ILE A 426 -13.27 -11.53 13.74
CA ILE A 426 -13.62 -11.74 12.33
C ILE A 426 -12.37 -12.30 11.64
N ARG A 427 -12.34 -13.62 11.46
CA ARG A 427 -11.51 -14.30 10.46
C ARG A 427 -11.81 -13.68 9.10
N ARG A 428 -10.90 -12.84 8.60
CA ARG A 428 -10.94 -12.26 7.25
C ARG A 428 -10.68 -13.37 6.23
N TYR A 429 -11.74 -13.87 5.62
CA TYR A 429 -11.65 -14.47 4.30
C TYR A 429 -11.52 -13.33 3.27
N SER A 430 -10.48 -13.45 2.44
CA SER A 430 -10.13 -12.61 1.30
C SER A 430 -11.32 -12.30 0.39
N LEU A 431 -11.62 -11.02 0.18
CA LEU A 431 -12.34 -10.49 -0.99
C LEU A 431 -12.17 -8.96 -1.03
N GLY A 432 -11.45 -8.50 -2.04
CA GLY A 432 -11.10 -7.10 -2.25
C GLY A 432 -10.01 -6.95 -3.30
N GLN A 433 -10.18 -7.61 -4.46
CA GLN A 433 -9.39 -7.31 -5.65
C GLN A 433 -9.73 -5.87 -6.08
N VAL A 434 -8.99 -4.90 -5.55
CA VAL A 434 -8.93 -3.56 -6.13
C VAL A 434 -8.23 -3.72 -7.48
N SER A 435 -8.94 -3.36 -8.55
CA SER A 435 -8.42 -3.47 -9.90
C SER A 435 -7.13 -2.66 -10.04
N LYS A 436 -6.10 -3.25 -10.68
CA LYS A 436 -4.84 -2.61 -11.09
C LYS A 436 -5.04 -1.36 -11.98
N GLU A 437 -6.28 -1.05 -12.36
CA GLU A 437 -6.68 0.03 -13.26
C GLU A 437 -6.84 1.39 -12.54
N GLU A 438 -7.22 1.43 -11.26
CA GLU A 438 -7.47 2.70 -10.54
C GLU A 438 -6.18 3.45 -10.15
N ARG A 439 -5.05 2.75 -10.03
CA ARG A 439 -3.73 3.38 -9.76
C ARG A 439 -3.14 4.13 -10.97
N LYS A 440 -3.72 3.99 -12.17
CA LYS A 440 -3.20 4.60 -13.41
C LYS A 440 -3.82 5.94 -13.79
N ASN A 441 -4.89 6.37 -13.10
CA ASN A 441 -5.63 7.59 -13.45
C ASN A 441 -5.18 8.86 -12.71
N ILE A 442 -4.09 8.81 -11.93
CA ILE A 442 -3.46 10.01 -11.35
C ILE A 442 -2.35 10.49 -12.30
N ARG A 443 -2.76 11.03 -13.46
CA ARG A 443 -1.92 11.86 -14.32
C ARG A 443 -2.50 13.26 -14.36
N PHE A 444 -2.14 14.07 -13.38
CA PHE A 444 -2.19 15.51 -13.54
C PHE A 444 -1.12 15.92 -14.54
N ASN A 445 -1.53 16.74 -15.49
CA ASN A 445 -0.77 17.14 -16.66
C ASN A 445 -0.53 18.65 -16.51
N ARG A 446 0.75 19.06 -16.51
CA ARG A 446 1.29 20.44 -16.44
C ARG A 446 1.27 21.03 -15.01
N SER A 447 2.37 21.58 -14.47
CA SER A 447 3.35 22.51 -15.06
C SER A 447 4.78 22.25 -14.54
N LYS A 448 5.77 22.75 -15.27
CA LYS A 448 7.21 22.70 -14.99
C LYS A 448 7.54 23.20 -13.57
N SER A 449 8.25 22.41 -12.76
CA SER A 449 9.17 22.91 -11.73
C SER A 449 10.15 21.79 -11.38
N LEU A 450 11.41 21.98 -11.78
CA LEU A 450 12.56 21.29 -11.22
C LEU A 450 12.70 21.77 -9.77
N ALA A 451 12.80 20.89 -8.78
CA ALA A 451 13.29 21.26 -7.43
C ALA A 451 13.55 20.06 -6.49
N PHE A 452 12.98 18.86 -6.72
CA PHE A 452 12.95 17.83 -5.68
C PHE A 452 14.06 16.74 -5.73
N HIS A 453 15.19 16.97 -6.40
CA HIS A 453 16.22 15.92 -6.56
C HIS A 453 17.68 16.31 -6.22
N THR A 454 17.94 17.44 -5.54
CA THR A 454 19.33 17.94 -5.35
C THR A 454 19.76 18.19 -3.89
N MET A 455 18.95 17.85 -2.88
CA MET A 455 19.27 18.16 -1.47
C MET A 455 19.22 16.91 -0.60
N LEU A 456 20.29 16.11 -0.57
CA LEU A 456 20.55 15.11 0.47
C LEU A 456 22.02 14.63 0.41
N THR A 457 22.96 15.56 0.34
CA THR A 457 24.41 15.33 0.53
C THR A 457 25.08 16.64 0.95
N LYS A 458 24.76 17.17 2.15
CA LYS A 458 25.56 18.20 2.82
C LYS A 458 25.09 18.45 4.26
N GLY A 459 25.97 18.19 5.22
CA GLY A 459 26.11 18.99 6.44
C GLY A 459 25.28 18.63 7.67
N VAL A 460 25.88 17.90 8.61
CA VAL A 460 25.84 18.30 10.04
C VAL A 460 27.24 18.10 10.61
N GLY A 461 28.03 19.17 10.57
CA GLY A 461 28.99 19.48 11.61
C GLY A 461 28.41 20.65 12.38
N SER A 462 28.12 20.46 13.67
CA SER A 462 27.69 21.55 14.57
C SER A 462 28.69 21.61 15.70
N ASP A 463 29.33 22.78 15.80
CA ASP A 463 30.01 23.27 16.99
C ASP A 463 28.95 23.74 18.01
N ASP A 464 29.39 23.87 19.26
CA ASP A 464 28.65 23.90 20.52
C ASP A 464 27.56 24.99 20.67
N GLY A 465 26.50 24.63 21.43
CA GLY A 465 25.48 25.57 21.90
C GLY A 465 24.35 24.85 22.65
N GLU A 466 24.43 24.89 23.98
CA GLU A 466 23.53 24.29 24.97
C GLU A 466 22.05 24.70 24.76
N ASP A 467 21.15 23.72 24.59
CA ASP A 467 19.83 23.77 25.24
C ASP A 467 19.16 22.38 25.26
N GLU A 468 18.75 21.97 26.46
CA GLU A 468 18.07 20.71 26.76
C GLU A 468 16.63 20.72 26.22
N ASN A 469 16.27 19.77 25.35
CA ASN A 469 15.06 18.91 25.52
C ASN A 469 14.80 17.96 24.34
N ARG A 470 14.58 16.68 24.69
CA ARG A 470 13.94 15.58 23.92
C ARG A 470 14.64 15.11 22.63
N GLY A 471 15.49 14.10 22.79
CA GLY A 471 16.11 13.36 21.69
C GLY A 471 15.17 12.33 21.04
N ASP A 472 14.99 12.47 19.73
CA ASP A 472 14.67 11.39 18.80
C ASP A 472 15.90 11.21 17.88
N ILE A 473 16.70 10.17 18.15
CA ILE A 473 17.90 9.84 17.35
C ILE A 473 17.47 9.04 16.11
N PRO A 474 17.82 9.43 14.88
CA PRO A 474 17.52 8.63 13.70
C PRO A 474 18.45 7.41 13.65
N ALA A 475 17.91 6.23 13.92
CA ALA A 475 18.64 4.96 13.85
C ALA A 475 18.93 4.57 12.38
N SER A 476 20.10 4.98 11.87
CA SER A 476 20.73 4.39 10.68
C SER A 476 21.98 3.64 11.12
N ILE A 477 22.00 2.32 10.98
CA ILE A 477 23.18 1.48 11.27
C ILE A 477 23.38 0.56 10.05
N SER A 478 24.63 0.48 9.58
CA SER A 478 25.00 -0.30 8.40
C SER A 478 25.21 -1.77 8.77
N LEU A 479 24.68 -2.71 8.00
CA LEU A 479 24.91 -4.16 8.23
C LEU A 479 26.40 -4.54 8.17
N SER A 480 27.23 -3.69 7.56
CA SER A 480 28.68 -3.83 7.48
C SER A 480 29.43 -3.54 8.79
N GLU A 481 28.77 -3.03 9.84
CA GLU A 481 29.39 -2.73 11.15
C GLU A 481 29.24 -3.88 12.17
N ILE A 482 28.59 -4.98 11.79
CA ILE A 482 28.35 -6.12 12.67
C ILE A 482 29.53 -7.09 12.55
N ASP A 483 30.61 -6.79 13.27
CA ASP A 483 31.74 -7.71 13.42
C ASP A 483 31.36 -8.85 14.38
N PRO A 484 31.47 -10.15 14.01
CA PRO A 484 31.04 -11.27 14.86
C PRO A 484 31.83 -11.47 16.17
N LEU A 485 32.81 -10.61 16.48
CA LEU A 485 33.82 -10.84 17.52
C LEU A 485 34.05 -9.69 18.52
N GLY A 486 33.26 -8.61 18.52
CA GLY A 486 33.51 -7.44 19.37
C GLY A 486 32.68 -7.38 20.67
N GLN A 487 33.06 -8.14 21.70
CA GLN A 487 32.55 -7.96 23.08
C GLN A 487 33.51 -7.09 23.91
N GLY A 488 33.05 -5.93 24.38
CA GLY A 488 33.54 -5.28 25.61
C GLY A 488 34.63 -4.20 25.45
N ASN A 489 34.24 -2.92 25.50
CA ASN A 489 34.55 -2.01 26.63
C ASN A 489 34.19 -0.55 26.29
N ASP A 490 33.30 0.00 27.11
CA ASP A 490 33.11 1.45 27.27
C ASP A 490 34.39 2.12 27.79
N LYS A 491 34.82 3.24 27.18
CA LYS A 491 35.06 4.55 27.85
C LYS A 491 35.88 5.56 27.03
N LEU A 492 35.24 6.71 26.80
CA LEU A 492 35.71 8.12 26.80
C LEU A 492 36.68 8.65 25.70
N PRO A 493 36.33 9.77 25.02
CA PRO A 493 37.18 10.43 24.03
C PRO A 493 37.96 11.64 24.60
N PHE A 494 39.20 11.84 24.15
CA PHE A 494 39.94 13.11 24.35
C PHE A 494 40.72 13.53 23.08
N LYS A 495 40.17 14.59 22.46
CA LYS A 495 40.74 15.81 21.83
C LYS A 495 42.19 15.87 21.27
N THR A 496 42.24 16.32 20.01
CA THR A 496 43.17 17.27 19.31
C THR A 496 44.69 17.08 19.39
N ASP A 497 45.36 16.92 18.25
CA ASP A 497 45.94 18.05 17.48
C ASP A 497 46.66 17.63 16.17
N THR A 498 46.33 18.37 15.12
CA THR A 498 47.13 18.88 13.97
C THR A 498 48.56 18.37 13.73
N GLU A 499 48.84 17.84 12.52
CA GLU A 499 49.79 18.42 11.52
C GLU A 499 50.24 17.43 10.41
N ARG A 500 49.82 17.75 9.17
CA ARG A 500 50.67 17.96 7.97
C ARG A 500 51.49 16.80 7.33
N SER A 501 50.98 16.40 6.17
CA SER A 501 51.67 16.07 4.90
C SER A 501 52.66 14.89 4.83
N GLN A 502 52.39 13.91 3.96
CA GLN A 502 53.06 13.75 2.65
C GLN A 502 52.70 12.41 1.99
N LEU A 503 52.44 12.51 0.68
CA LEU A 503 52.48 11.49 -0.39
C LEU A 503 53.10 10.12 -0.05
N GLY A 504 52.40 9.05 -0.43
CA GLY A 504 52.96 7.71 -0.51
C GLY A 504 51.94 6.67 -0.92
N GLU A 505 51.92 6.36 -2.23
CA GLU A 505 51.23 5.21 -2.81
C GLU A 505 51.47 3.95 -1.97
N SER A 506 50.42 3.36 -1.40
CA SER A 506 50.50 1.99 -0.90
C SER A 506 49.14 1.31 -0.94
N SER A 507 49.09 0.35 -1.84
CA SER A 507 48.15 -0.74 -1.99
C SER A 507 47.77 -1.36 -0.64
N VAL A 508 46.48 -1.35 -0.27
CA VAL A 508 45.99 -2.16 0.85
C VAL A 508 44.82 -3.01 0.35
N SER A 509 45.19 -4.25 0.01
CA SER A 509 44.33 -5.41 -0.14
C SER A 509 43.66 -5.73 1.21
N TYR A 510 42.33 -5.80 1.24
CA TYR A 510 41.58 -6.37 2.37
C TYR A 510 41.32 -7.88 2.17
N PRO A 511 41.32 -8.68 3.25
CA PRO A 511 41.55 -10.11 3.20
C PRO A 511 40.30 -10.90 2.79
N ASN A 512 40.47 -11.79 1.81
CA ASN A 512 39.54 -12.89 1.52
C ASN A 512 39.59 -13.89 2.69
N ILE A 513 38.45 -14.17 3.31
CA ILE A 513 38.29 -15.40 4.10
C ILE A 513 37.97 -16.52 3.11
N ILE A 514 39.02 -17.23 2.72
CA ILE A 514 38.96 -18.48 1.98
C ILE A 514 38.46 -19.56 2.95
N HIS A 515 37.31 -20.16 2.65
CA HIS A 515 36.94 -21.45 3.23
C HIS A 515 37.88 -22.51 2.65
N ILE A 516 38.78 -23.04 3.49
CA ILE A 516 39.53 -24.26 3.19
C ILE A 516 38.77 -25.40 3.87
N ASP A 517 38.07 -26.20 3.07
CA ASP A 517 37.70 -27.56 3.42
C ASP A 517 38.98 -28.39 3.55
N SER A 518 39.17 -29.07 4.68
CA SER A 518 39.99 -30.28 4.71
C SER A 518 39.48 -31.22 5.79
N GLU A 519 38.83 -32.28 5.31
CA GLU A 519 38.63 -33.54 6.01
C GLU A 519 39.98 -34.19 6.41
N ASN A 520 39.88 -35.06 7.42
CA ASN A 520 40.83 -36.11 7.84
C ASN A 520 41.92 -35.71 8.85
N LEU A 521 41.78 -36.18 10.10
CA LEU A 521 42.57 -37.31 10.64
C LEU A 521 42.24 -37.60 12.13
N SER A 522 41.61 -38.76 12.29
CA SER A 522 41.56 -39.76 13.38
C SER A 522 42.44 -39.68 14.65
N GLU A 523 41.76 -40.04 15.74
CA GLU A 523 42.08 -41.08 16.75
C GLU A 523 43.03 -40.81 17.94
N THR A 524 42.37 -40.82 19.12
CA THR A 524 42.73 -41.49 20.40
C THR A 524 43.93 -41.00 21.22
N VAL A 525 43.71 -40.74 22.52
CA VAL A 525 44.17 -41.57 23.66
C VAL A 525 43.96 -40.85 25.02
N LYS A 526 43.10 -41.47 25.85
CA LYS A 526 43.11 -41.68 27.33
C LYS A 526 43.11 -40.52 28.34
N GLU A 527 41.97 -40.45 29.04
CA GLU A 527 41.72 -40.70 30.47
C GLU A 527 42.53 -40.03 31.59
N ASN A 528 41.72 -39.42 32.48
CA ASN A 528 41.78 -39.33 33.95
C ASN A 528 42.54 -38.16 34.60
N SER A 529 41.77 -37.26 35.19
CA SER A 529 41.86 -36.86 36.60
C SER A 529 40.56 -36.13 37.01
N GLN A 530 39.83 -36.70 37.97
CA GLN A 530 38.72 -36.05 38.67
C GLN A 530 39.25 -34.98 39.62
N GLU A 531 38.58 -33.83 39.69
CA GLU A 531 38.45 -33.06 40.92
C GLU A 531 37.10 -32.32 40.91
N GLU A 532 36.47 -32.32 42.08
CA GLU A 532 35.06 -32.04 42.34
C GLU A 532 34.74 -30.54 42.48
N THR A 533 33.46 -30.21 42.18
CA THR A 533 32.63 -29.07 42.67
C THR A 533 32.88 -27.63 42.15
N PRO A 534 31.84 -26.76 42.11
CA PRO A 534 30.45 -26.97 41.67
C PRO A 534 29.88 -25.82 40.80
N GLU A 535 28.80 -26.09 40.06
CA GLU A 535 27.72 -25.14 39.75
C GLU A 535 28.09 -23.73 39.21
N THR A 536 28.43 -23.63 37.92
CA THR A 536 28.27 -22.35 37.20
C THR A 536 26.85 -22.27 36.66
N THR A 537 25.99 -21.63 37.47
CA THR A 537 24.70 -21.04 37.14
C THR A 537 24.46 -20.79 35.64
N ALA A 538 23.76 -21.72 34.98
CA ALA A 538 23.14 -21.47 33.68
C ALA A 538 22.07 -20.40 33.87
N SER A 539 22.31 -19.21 33.30
CA SER A 539 21.46 -18.03 33.50
C SER A 539 19.99 -18.28 33.08
N PRO A 540 18.98 -17.70 33.76
CA PRO A 540 17.56 -17.99 33.51
C PRO A 540 17.00 -17.48 32.16
N ILE A 541 17.84 -16.83 31.33
CA ILE A 541 17.40 -16.04 30.17
C ILE A 541 17.18 -16.91 28.93
N GLU A 542 17.94 -18.00 28.77
CA GLU A 542 17.84 -18.89 27.60
C GLU A 542 16.50 -19.63 27.48
N TYR A 543 15.73 -19.77 28.58
CA TYR A 543 14.46 -20.51 28.58
C TYR A 543 13.24 -19.66 28.19
N GLN A 544 13.35 -18.33 28.09
CA GLN A 544 12.21 -17.46 27.77
C GLN A 544 12.15 -16.99 26.31
N ASP A 545 13.27 -17.02 25.58
CA ASP A 545 13.33 -16.53 24.20
C ASP A 545 12.81 -17.58 23.20
N LYS A 546 11.53 -17.46 22.86
CA LYS A 546 10.85 -18.33 21.89
C LYS A 546 11.48 -18.26 20.50
N LEU A 547 12.00 -17.09 20.11
CA LEU A 547 12.63 -16.90 18.80
C LEU A 547 13.97 -17.65 18.75
N TYR A 548 14.80 -17.52 19.78
CA TYR A 548 16.07 -18.24 19.92
C TYR A 548 15.86 -19.76 19.83
N LEU A 549 14.89 -20.31 20.58
CA LEU A 549 14.57 -21.74 20.55
C LEU A 549 14.09 -22.21 19.16
N HIS A 550 13.27 -21.40 18.49
CA HIS A 550 12.79 -21.69 17.13
C HIS A 550 13.92 -21.68 16.10
N LEU A 551 14.83 -20.71 16.17
CA LEU A 551 16.00 -20.61 15.30
C LEU A 551 16.99 -21.74 15.56
N LYS A 552 17.26 -22.08 16.83
CA LYS A 552 18.10 -23.22 17.21
C LYS A 552 17.62 -24.53 16.58
N LYS A 553 16.30 -24.73 16.51
CA LYS A 553 15.69 -25.92 15.87
C LYS A 553 15.77 -25.90 14.33
N ASN A 554 15.81 -24.73 13.71
CA ASN A 554 15.72 -24.56 12.25
C ASN A 554 17.00 -24.00 11.60
N LEU A 555 18.10 -23.85 12.35
CA LEU A 555 19.30 -23.12 11.93
C LEU A 555 19.88 -23.62 10.60
N SER A 556 19.98 -24.94 10.42
CA SER A 556 20.48 -25.55 9.19
C SER A 556 19.59 -25.23 7.98
N LYS A 557 18.27 -25.23 8.16
CA LYS A 557 17.31 -24.88 7.11
C LYS A 557 17.37 -23.39 6.76
N VAL A 558 17.52 -22.53 7.78
CA VAL A 558 17.66 -21.07 7.59
C VAL A 558 18.93 -20.76 6.80
N LYS A 559 20.07 -21.35 7.16
CA LYS A 559 21.34 -21.17 6.44
C LYS A 559 21.27 -21.65 4.99
N ALA A 560 20.72 -22.85 4.75
CA ALA A 560 20.56 -23.38 3.40
C ALA A 560 19.64 -22.50 2.54
N TYR A 561 18.53 -22.04 3.12
CA TYR A 561 17.58 -21.16 2.43
C TYR A 561 18.20 -19.79 2.09
N ALA A 562 18.89 -19.16 3.05
CA ALA A 562 19.57 -17.87 2.86
C ALA A 562 20.63 -17.94 1.74
N MET A 563 21.37 -19.05 1.66
CA MET A 563 22.38 -19.26 0.61
C MET A 563 21.74 -19.40 -0.78
N GLU A 564 20.62 -20.10 -0.90
CA GLU A 564 19.92 -20.30 -2.17
C GLU A 564 19.21 -19.05 -2.67
N ILE A 565 18.56 -18.31 -1.76
CA ILE A 565 17.90 -17.06 -2.11
C ILE A 565 18.91 -15.93 -2.39
N GLY A 566 20.09 -15.95 -1.76
CA GLY A 566 21.11 -14.90 -1.90
C GLY A 566 21.75 -14.80 -3.27
N LYS A 567 21.68 -15.89 -4.05
CA LYS A 567 22.09 -15.89 -5.46
C LYS A 567 21.07 -15.19 -6.37
N LYS A 568 19.82 -15.05 -5.93
CA LYS A 568 18.70 -14.52 -6.73
C LYS A 568 18.25 -13.13 -6.29
N ILE A 569 18.23 -12.89 -4.99
CA ILE A 569 17.75 -11.65 -4.39
C ILE A 569 18.89 -11.02 -3.58
N PRO A 570 19.29 -9.78 -3.88
CA PRO A 570 20.29 -9.05 -3.12
C PRO A 570 19.75 -8.66 -1.73
N VAL A 571 20.65 -8.55 -0.76
CA VAL A 571 20.34 -8.06 0.58
C VAL A 571 20.66 -6.57 0.62
N PRO A 572 19.74 -5.71 1.10
CA PRO A 572 20.04 -4.31 1.34
C PRO A 572 21.03 -4.17 2.49
N ASP A 573 22.05 -3.33 2.33
CA ASP A 573 23.01 -3.00 3.40
C ASP A 573 22.38 -2.08 4.46
N GLN A 574 21.44 -1.23 4.03
CA GLN A 574 20.68 -0.34 4.89
C GLN A 574 19.20 -0.32 4.48
N CYS A 575 18.33 -0.13 5.45
CA CYS A 575 16.89 -0.01 5.26
C CYS A 575 16.34 1.08 6.18
N THR A 576 15.59 2.01 5.62
CA THR A 576 14.82 3.01 6.38
C THR A 576 13.34 2.90 6.04
N ILE A 577 12.48 2.98 7.05
CA ILE A 577 11.02 3.05 6.85
C ILE A 577 10.60 4.51 6.86
N GLU A 578 10.04 4.98 5.75
CA GLU A 578 9.47 6.31 5.60
C GLU A 578 7.94 6.22 5.71
N ASP A 579 7.35 7.03 6.58
CA ASP A 579 5.89 7.08 6.75
C ASP A 579 5.25 7.94 5.66
N THR A 580 4.36 7.33 4.89
CA THR A 580 3.45 8.06 4.00
C THR A 580 2.06 8.07 4.60
N VAL A 581 1.23 9.06 4.23
CA VAL A 581 -0.07 9.37 4.86
C VAL A 581 -1.04 8.17 4.98
N ARG A 582 -0.84 7.07 4.23
CA ARG A 582 -1.69 5.87 4.26
C ARG A 582 -0.93 4.54 4.28
N SER A 583 0.39 4.56 4.30
CA SER A 583 1.23 3.35 4.21
C SER A 583 2.68 3.65 4.58
N CYS A 584 3.45 2.64 4.94
CA CYS A 584 4.89 2.77 5.16
C CYS A 584 5.63 2.28 3.92
N VAL A 585 6.68 2.99 3.50
CA VAL A 585 7.56 2.56 2.39
C VAL A 585 8.95 2.23 2.94
N ALA A 586 9.56 1.17 2.43
CA ALA A 586 10.95 0.85 2.73
C ALA A 586 11.88 1.46 1.67
N LYS A 587 12.85 2.25 2.11
CA LYS A 587 13.95 2.73 1.29
C LYS A 587 15.18 1.88 1.58
N LEU A 588 15.63 1.17 0.56
CA LEU A 588 16.64 0.13 0.63
C LEU A 588 17.89 0.61 -0.10
N PHE A 589 19.04 0.40 0.51
CA PHE A 589 20.33 0.82 -0.02
C PHE A 589 21.18 -0.42 -0.30
N PHE A 590 21.70 -0.51 -1.52
CA PHE A 590 22.56 -1.61 -1.95
C PHE A 590 23.93 -1.07 -2.37
N THR A 591 24.98 -1.65 -1.82
CA THR A 591 26.36 -1.30 -2.07
C THR A 591 27.09 -2.43 -2.77
N CYS A 592 28.17 -2.09 -3.47
CA CYS A 592 29.01 -3.09 -4.11
C CYS A 592 29.99 -3.68 -3.09
N SER A 593 29.98 -4.99 -2.89
CA SER A 593 30.86 -5.69 -1.94
C SER A 593 32.35 -5.48 -2.20
N LEU A 594 32.78 -5.47 -3.47
CA LEU A 594 34.20 -5.33 -3.84
C LEU A 594 34.76 -3.91 -3.68
N LYS A 595 33.92 -2.88 -3.83
CA LYS A 595 34.32 -1.45 -3.93
C LYS A 595 35.62 -1.20 -4.74
N GLY A 596 35.77 -1.88 -5.88
CA GLY A 596 36.97 -1.74 -6.72
C GLY A 596 37.17 -0.33 -7.30
N HIS A 597 38.31 -0.09 -7.93
CA HIS A 597 38.71 1.22 -8.46
C HIS A 597 37.65 1.86 -9.40
N TYR A 598 37.02 1.04 -10.24
CA TYR A 598 35.98 1.44 -11.19
C TYR A 598 34.55 1.18 -10.70
N CYS A 599 34.37 0.98 -9.40
CA CYS A 599 33.07 0.69 -8.82
C CYS A 599 32.06 1.81 -9.13
N LEU A 600 30.86 1.41 -9.55
CA LEU A 600 29.74 2.33 -9.83
C LEU A 600 29.17 2.97 -8.55
N TYR A 601 29.47 2.40 -7.39
CA TYR A 601 28.92 2.74 -6.09
C TYR A 601 30.03 2.73 -5.02
N SER A 602 31.16 3.40 -5.29
CA SER A 602 32.27 3.45 -4.33
C SER A 602 31.96 4.33 -3.11
N LYS A 603 31.29 5.47 -3.34
CA LYS A 603 30.84 6.43 -2.32
C LYS A 603 29.32 6.56 -2.25
N SER A 604 28.60 5.97 -3.20
CA SER A 604 27.13 5.97 -3.25
C SER A 604 26.53 4.57 -3.06
N SER A 605 25.21 4.47 -3.12
CA SER A 605 24.47 3.21 -3.06
C SER A 605 23.35 3.23 -4.09
N PHE A 606 22.97 2.05 -4.60
CA PHE A 606 21.73 1.93 -5.36
C PHE A 606 20.55 2.02 -4.39
N ILE A 607 19.64 2.95 -4.64
CA ILE A 607 18.48 3.21 -3.78
C ILE A 607 17.23 2.64 -4.43
N LEU A 608 16.52 1.80 -3.70
CA LEU A 608 15.25 1.21 -4.11
C LEU A 608 14.16 1.59 -3.10
N ILE A 609 13.02 2.08 -3.59
CA ILE A 609 11.86 2.38 -2.76
C ILE A 609 10.82 1.28 -2.97
N SER A 610 10.45 0.58 -1.92
CA SER A 610 9.45 -0.49 -1.92
C SER A 610 8.21 -0.11 -1.12
N GLN A 611 7.04 -0.38 -1.68
CA GLN A 611 5.74 -0.21 -1.00
C GLN A 611 5.38 -1.38 -0.08
N GLU A 612 6.20 -2.44 -0.06
CA GLU A 612 5.97 -3.66 0.69
C GLU A 612 7.21 -3.94 1.57
N PRO A 613 7.29 -3.34 2.76
CA PRO A 613 8.47 -3.43 3.62
C PRO A 613 8.64 -4.81 4.27
N GLN A 614 7.55 -5.56 4.48
CA GLN A 614 7.55 -6.81 5.25
C GLN A 614 8.45 -7.92 4.64
N PRO A 615 8.36 -8.24 3.33
CA PRO A 615 9.24 -9.24 2.73
C PRO A 615 10.72 -8.89 2.86
N TRP A 616 11.08 -7.60 2.73
CA TRP A 616 12.46 -7.14 2.87
C TRP A 616 13.01 -7.33 4.29
N ILE A 617 12.20 -7.04 5.31
CA ILE A 617 12.60 -7.26 6.72
C ILE A 617 12.82 -8.77 6.98
N GLN A 618 11.95 -9.63 6.46
CA GLN A 618 12.12 -11.09 6.57
C GLN A 618 13.39 -11.58 5.86
N ILE A 619 13.66 -11.07 4.65
CA ILE A 619 14.89 -11.39 3.90
C ILE A 619 16.10 -10.96 4.72
N MET A 620 16.15 -9.71 5.19
CA MET A 620 17.27 -9.19 6.00
C MET A 620 17.48 -10.04 7.27
N PHE A 621 16.42 -10.46 7.95
CA PHE A 621 16.49 -11.34 9.11
C PHE A 621 17.14 -12.70 8.79
N LEU A 622 16.71 -13.36 7.72
CA LEU A 622 17.26 -14.65 7.30
C LEU A 622 18.76 -14.54 6.97
N PHE A 623 19.16 -13.46 6.30
CA PHE A 623 20.57 -13.22 5.98
C PHE A 623 21.40 -12.91 7.22
N GLN A 624 20.91 -12.05 8.11
CA GLN A 624 21.59 -11.79 9.38
C GLN A 624 21.79 -13.10 10.15
N GLN A 625 20.76 -13.93 10.32
CA GLN A 625 20.91 -15.23 10.98
C GLN A 625 21.92 -16.14 10.27
N SER A 626 22.01 -16.09 8.94
CA SER A 626 22.96 -16.93 8.20
C SER A 626 24.43 -16.56 8.46
N LEU A 627 24.71 -15.29 8.78
CA LEU A 627 26.05 -14.79 9.07
C LEU A 627 26.55 -15.23 10.45
N PHE A 628 25.65 -15.50 11.41
CA PHE A 628 26.02 -15.93 12.75
C PHE A 628 26.11 -17.46 12.89
N PRO A 629 27.13 -17.97 13.62
CA PRO A 629 27.23 -19.39 13.94
C PRO A 629 26.13 -19.82 14.94
N GLU A 630 25.82 -18.96 15.91
CA GLU A 630 24.80 -19.13 16.95
C GLU A 630 23.42 -18.59 16.51
N PRO A 631 22.30 -19.14 17.02
CA PRO A 631 20.97 -18.56 16.80
C PRO A 631 20.85 -17.19 17.48
N LEU A 632 20.30 -16.21 16.75
CA LEU A 632 20.08 -14.87 17.25
C LEU A 632 19.00 -14.86 18.32
N SER A 633 19.20 -14.06 19.37
CA SER A 633 18.19 -13.82 20.39
C SER A 633 17.42 -12.54 20.08
N ILE A 634 16.25 -12.37 20.71
CA ILE A 634 15.47 -11.13 20.66
C ILE A 634 16.26 -9.92 21.18
N GLN A 635 17.30 -10.17 21.98
CA GLN A 635 18.16 -9.16 22.58
C GLN A 635 19.34 -8.79 21.66
N SER A 636 19.60 -9.54 20.59
CA SER A 636 20.66 -9.21 19.63
C SER A 636 20.38 -7.87 18.96
N HIS A 637 21.38 -6.99 18.89
CA HIS A 637 21.26 -5.65 18.31
C HIS A 637 20.69 -5.66 16.88
N SER A 638 21.14 -6.61 16.06
CA SER A 638 20.63 -6.87 14.71
C SER A 638 19.12 -7.14 14.69
N VAL A 639 18.62 -7.95 15.63
CA VAL A 639 17.21 -8.31 15.75
C VAL A 639 16.40 -7.13 16.29
N GLN A 640 16.93 -6.37 17.25
CA GLN A 640 16.27 -5.16 17.75
C GLN A 640 16.07 -4.11 16.65
N PHE A 641 17.05 -3.94 15.77
CA PHE A 641 16.93 -3.06 14.61
C PHE A 641 15.80 -3.51 13.67
N LEU A 642 15.79 -4.79 13.27
CA LEU A 642 14.73 -5.32 12.40
C LEU A 642 13.35 -5.28 13.06
N ARG A 643 13.29 -5.50 14.37
CA ARG A 643 12.08 -5.36 15.16
C ARG A 643 11.56 -3.92 15.12
N ALA A 644 12.43 -2.92 15.31
CA ALA A 644 12.05 -1.52 15.23
C ALA A 644 11.52 -1.14 13.83
N LEU A 645 12.16 -1.63 12.76
CA LEU A 645 11.65 -1.45 11.40
C LEU A 645 10.28 -2.12 11.23
N TRP A 646 10.11 -3.36 11.71
CA TRP A 646 8.84 -4.10 11.60
C TRP A 646 7.70 -3.40 12.34
N GLU A 647 7.96 -2.93 13.55
CA GLU A 647 6.97 -2.21 14.36
C GLU A 647 6.51 -0.92 13.67
N LYS A 648 7.41 -0.19 13.00
CA LYS A 648 7.03 0.98 12.17
C LYS A 648 6.11 0.63 11.00
N THR A 649 6.19 -0.59 10.45
CA THR A 649 5.33 -0.99 9.33
C THR A 649 3.88 -1.30 9.73
N GLN A 650 3.61 -1.50 11.02
CA GLN A 650 2.32 -1.97 11.51
C GLN A 650 1.47 -0.82 12.07
N ALA A 651 0.55 -0.29 11.26
CA ALA A 651 -0.39 0.75 11.66
C ALA A 651 -1.43 0.33 12.74
N GLY A 652 -1.33 -0.87 13.33
CA GLY A 652 -2.35 -1.39 14.27
C GLY A 652 -1.98 -2.64 15.08
N GLY A 653 -0.69 -2.96 15.28
CA GLY A 653 -0.27 -3.99 16.25
C GLY A 653 -0.74 -5.43 15.98
N ALA A 654 -1.05 -5.80 14.74
CA ALA A 654 -1.69 -7.08 14.42
C ALA A 654 -0.83 -8.32 14.72
N HIS A 655 0.48 -8.26 14.49
CA HIS A 655 1.42 -9.35 14.78
C HIS A 655 2.75 -8.77 15.27
N SER A 656 3.24 -9.27 16.42
CA SER A 656 4.59 -8.94 16.88
C SER A 656 5.63 -9.51 15.92
N PHE A 657 6.82 -8.88 15.86
CA PHE A 657 7.94 -9.36 15.05
C PHE A 657 8.25 -10.84 15.33
N GLU A 658 8.29 -11.23 16.61
CA GLU A 658 8.52 -12.60 17.08
C GLU A 658 7.51 -13.58 16.49
N THR A 659 6.22 -13.26 16.60
CA THR A 659 5.14 -14.11 16.07
C THR A 659 5.24 -14.23 14.55
N ALA A 660 5.51 -13.14 13.85
CA ALA A 660 5.65 -13.15 12.39
C ALA A 660 6.84 -14.00 11.91
N MET A 661 8.01 -13.90 12.56
CA MET A 661 9.19 -14.69 12.22
C MET A 661 9.05 -16.16 12.60
N MET A 662 8.29 -16.50 13.65
CA MET A 662 8.02 -17.89 14.02
C MET A 662 6.93 -18.56 13.16
N GLU A 663 5.86 -17.84 12.82
CA GLU A 663 4.76 -18.36 11.99
C GLU A 663 5.14 -18.45 10.51
N SER A 664 5.96 -17.51 10.03
CA SER A 664 6.38 -17.40 8.63
C SER A 664 7.87 -17.11 8.49
N THR A 665 8.71 -18.01 9.02
CA THR A 665 10.18 -17.85 8.98
C THR A 665 10.72 -17.67 7.56
N PHE A 666 10.08 -18.31 6.58
CA PHE A 666 10.45 -18.21 5.17
C PHE A 666 9.38 -17.41 4.42
N PRO A 667 9.76 -16.36 3.67
CA PRO A 667 8.85 -15.61 2.81
C PRO A 667 8.08 -16.54 1.85
N GLN A 668 6.82 -16.20 1.56
CA GLN A 668 6.04 -16.97 0.59
C GLN A 668 6.63 -16.78 -0.81
N GLN A 669 6.56 -17.81 -1.66
CA GLN A 669 7.06 -17.72 -3.04
C GLN A 669 6.45 -16.54 -3.81
N LYS A 670 5.19 -16.23 -3.55
CA LYS A 670 4.50 -15.09 -4.16
C LYS A 670 5.14 -13.75 -3.79
N ASP A 671 5.58 -13.60 -2.54
CA ASP A 671 6.22 -12.38 -2.05
C ASP A 671 7.63 -12.25 -2.67
N LEU A 672 8.34 -13.37 -2.82
CA LEU A 672 9.63 -13.42 -3.52
C LEU A 672 9.51 -13.07 -5.00
N ASP A 673 8.53 -13.62 -5.70
CA ASP A 673 8.26 -13.32 -7.10
C ASP A 673 7.94 -11.83 -7.28
N GLN A 674 7.27 -11.21 -6.30
CA GLN A 674 6.95 -9.80 -6.29
C GLN A 674 8.18 -8.92 -6.02
N VAL A 675 9.05 -9.31 -5.09
CA VAL A 675 10.35 -8.67 -4.85
C VAL A 675 11.22 -8.74 -6.12
N GLN A 676 11.29 -9.90 -6.77
CA GLN A 676 12.05 -10.09 -8.00
C GLN A 676 11.50 -9.23 -9.15
N LEU A 677 10.19 -9.22 -9.34
CA LEU A 677 9.53 -8.33 -10.32
C LEU A 677 9.86 -6.86 -10.06
N HIS A 678 9.86 -6.42 -8.80
CA HIS A 678 10.21 -5.05 -8.45
C HIS A 678 11.66 -4.72 -8.79
N LEU A 679 12.60 -5.63 -8.50
CA LEU A 679 14.02 -5.50 -8.88
C LEU A 679 14.21 -5.41 -10.41
N GLU A 680 13.44 -6.18 -11.18
CA GLU A 680 13.40 -6.11 -12.65
C GLU A 680 12.82 -4.77 -13.13
N GLU A 681 11.72 -4.29 -12.51
CA GLU A 681 11.06 -3.02 -12.86
C GLU A 681 11.96 -1.81 -12.61
N VAL A 682 12.74 -1.80 -11.52
CA VAL A 682 13.74 -0.76 -11.22
C VAL A 682 15.08 -0.99 -11.91
N ARG A 683 15.20 -2.09 -12.67
CA ARG A 683 16.37 -2.48 -13.45
C ARG A 683 17.66 -2.60 -12.65
N PHE A 684 17.54 -3.11 -11.43
CA PHE A 684 18.68 -3.40 -10.54
C PHE A 684 19.73 -4.28 -11.24
N PHE A 685 19.27 -5.31 -11.96
CA PHE A 685 20.12 -6.30 -12.63
C PHE A 685 20.95 -5.78 -13.81
N ASP A 686 20.68 -4.56 -14.30
CA ASP A 686 21.58 -3.94 -15.29
C ASP A 686 22.89 -3.47 -14.68
N VAL A 687 22.82 -3.08 -13.40
CA VAL A 687 23.88 -2.36 -12.69
C VAL A 687 24.55 -3.23 -11.63
N PHE A 688 23.87 -4.27 -11.16
CA PHE A 688 24.36 -5.28 -10.22
C PHE A 688 24.19 -6.68 -10.78
N GLY A 689 25.17 -7.54 -10.51
CA GLY A 689 25.12 -8.97 -10.80
C GLY A 689 25.75 -9.78 -9.68
N PHE A 690 25.26 -11.01 -9.50
CA PHE A 690 25.85 -11.94 -8.54
C PHE A 690 27.14 -12.53 -9.11
N SER A 691 28.23 -12.37 -8.38
CA SER A 691 29.53 -12.95 -8.73
C SER A 691 29.64 -14.33 -8.09
N GLU A 692 29.65 -15.39 -8.90
CA GLU A 692 29.87 -16.75 -8.38
C GLU A 692 31.26 -16.89 -7.73
N THR A 693 32.27 -16.19 -8.26
CA THR A 693 33.65 -16.24 -7.74
C THR A 693 33.80 -15.55 -6.40
N ALA A 694 33.08 -14.43 -6.18
CA ALA A 694 33.12 -13.71 -4.91
C ALA A 694 32.02 -14.13 -3.93
N GLY A 695 31.04 -14.93 -4.37
CA GLY A 695 29.87 -15.29 -3.57
C GLY A 695 29.00 -14.09 -3.17
N ALA A 696 29.09 -12.97 -3.88
CA ALA A 696 28.49 -11.71 -3.47
C ALA A 696 27.96 -10.90 -4.67
N TRP A 697 27.01 -10.01 -4.39
CA TRP A 697 26.53 -9.04 -5.35
C TRP A 697 27.58 -7.96 -5.58
N GLN A 698 27.86 -7.68 -6.85
CA GLN A 698 28.83 -6.68 -7.28
C GLN A 698 28.24 -5.84 -8.40
N CYS A 699 28.67 -4.58 -8.47
CA CYS A 699 28.26 -3.72 -9.56
C CYS A 699 28.83 -4.22 -10.90
N PHE A 700 28.21 -3.82 -12.01
CA PHE A 700 28.57 -4.26 -13.35
C PHE A 700 30.05 -4.07 -13.68
N MET A 701 30.66 -2.94 -13.28
CA MET A 701 32.09 -2.66 -13.50
C MET A 701 33.02 -3.51 -12.63
N CYS A 702 32.60 -3.89 -11.43
CA CYS A 702 33.37 -4.79 -10.56
C CYS A 702 33.33 -6.24 -11.07
N ASN A 703 32.19 -6.67 -11.62
CA ASN A 703 32.06 -7.97 -12.28
C ASN A 703 32.73 -8.04 -13.66
N ASN A 704 32.96 -6.90 -14.31
CA ASN A 704 33.52 -6.81 -15.67
C ASN A 704 34.62 -5.73 -15.72
N PRO A 705 35.73 -5.89 -14.97
CA PRO A 705 36.80 -4.90 -14.92
C PRO A 705 37.45 -4.63 -16.29
N GLU A 706 37.41 -5.58 -17.22
CA GLU A 706 37.87 -5.45 -18.59
C GLU A 706 37.02 -4.50 -19.44
N LYS A 707 35.74 -4.33 -19.10
CA LYS A 707 34.88 -3.34 -19.76
C LYS A 707 35.16 -1.94 -19.22
N ALA A 708 35.54 -1.82 -17.95
CA ALA A 708 35.79 -0.53 -17.31
C ALA A 708 36.93 0.28 -17.96
N THR A 709 37.94 -0.39 -18.50
CA THR A 709 39.05 0.24 -19.24
C THR A 709 38.62 0.83 -20.58
N VAL A 710 37.57 0.28 -21.22
CA VAL A 710 37.00 0.81 -22.48
C VAL A 710 36.11 2.02 -22.20
N VAL A 711 35.35 1.98 -21.11
CA VAL A 711 34.42 3.07 -20.73
C VAL A 711 35.13 4.37 -20.33
N ASN A 712 36.34 4.27 -19.77
CA ASN A 712 37.11 5.43 -19.28
C ASN A 712 38.08 6.03 -20.30
N GLN A 713 38.13 5.54 -21.54
CA GLN A 713 38.86 6.25 -22.60
C GLN A 713 38.00 7.41 -23.08
N ASP A 714 38.34 8.63 -22.64
CA ASP A 714 37.65 9.86 -23.05
C ASP A 714 37.54 9.93 -24.58
N GLY A 715 36.30 9.85 -25.07
CA GLY A 715 35.96 9.96 -26.49
C GLY A 715 35.53 8.68 -27.20
N GLN A 716 35.68 7.48 -26.60
CA GLN A 716 35.12 6.26 -27.20
C GLN A 716 33.63 6.06 -26.85
N PRO A 717 32.79 5.71 -27.82
CA PRO A 717 31.37 5.50 -27.58
C PRO A 717 31.10 4.18 -26.86
N LEU A 718 30.35 4.24 -25.76
CA LEU A 718 29.86 3.08 -25.01
C LEU A 718 28.88 2.25 -25.85
N ILE A 719 28.05 2.96 -26.61
CA ILE A 719 27.12 2.41 -27.60
C ILE A 719 26.78 3.52 -28.60
N GLU A 720 26.61 3.13 -29.85
CA GLU A 720 26.15 4.02 -30.91
C GLU A 720 25.13 3.33 -31.82
N GLY A 721 24.24 4.12 -32.41
CA GLY A 721 23.24 3.56 -33.30
C GLY A 721 22.04 4.46 -33.56
N LYS A 722 21.16 3.96 -34.43
CA LYS A 722 19.95 4.69 -34.84
C LYS A 722 18.80 4.43 -33.88
N LEU A 723 18.29 5.48 -33.24
CA LEU A 723 17.06 5.45 -32.45
C LEU A 723 15.99 6.35 -33.08
N LYS A 724 14.73 6.00 -32.87
CA LYS A 724 13.59 6.86 -33.24
C LYS A 724 13.19 7.71 -32.03
N GLU A 725 13.42 9.01 -32.12
CA GLU A 725 12.96 10.01 -31.16
C GLU A 725 11.49 10.36 -31.42
N LYS A 726 10.65 10.34 -30.39
CA LYS A 726 9.28 10.83 -30.48
C LYS A 726 9.25 12.36 -30.35
N GLN A 727 8.90 13.06 -31.43
CA GLN A 727 8.71 14.51 -31.40
C GLN A 727 7.24 14.85 -31.16
N VAL A 728 6.95 15.47 -30.01
CA VAL A 728 5.60 15.96 -29.69
C VAL A 728 5.55 17.45 -29.98
N ARG A 729 5.05 17.81 -31.17
CA ARG A 729 4.70 19.21 -31.49
C ARG A 729 3.21 19.49 -31.22
N TRP A 730 2.36 18.46 -31.23
CA TRP A 730 0.90 18.53 -31.00
C TRP A 730 0.39 17.24 -30.32
N LYS A 731 -0.59 17.33 -29.40
CA LYS A 731 -1.11 16.19 -28.61
C LYS A 731 -1.69 15.03 -29.46
N PHE A 732 -2.08 15.30 -30.72
CA PHE A 732 -2.74 14.33 -31.60
C PHE A 732 -1.86 13.77 -32.75
N ILE A 733 -0.69 14.38 -33.01
CA ILE A 733 0.19 13.94 -34.12
C ILE A 733 1.50 13.40 -33.53
N LYS A 734 1.61 12.06 -33.48
CA LYS A 734 2.85 11.37 -33.09
C LYS A 734 3.78 11.28 -34.30
N ARG A 735 4.77 12.17 -34.40
CA ARG A 735 5.87 12.05 -35.39
C ARG A 735 7.09 11.43 -34.74
N TRP A 736 7.68 10.46 -35.42
CA TRP A 736 8.96 9.83 -35.04
C TRP A 736 10.05 10.35 -35.95
N LYS A 737 11.16 10.82 -35.37
CA LYS A 737 12.34 11.25 -36.12
C LYS A 737 13.47 10.27 -35.82
N THR A 738 13.96 9.57 -36.83
CA THR A 738 15.14 8.73 -36.71
C THR A 738 16.37 9.62 -36.60
N ARG A 739 17.20 9.40 -35.59
CA ARG A 739 18.49 10.08 -35.42
C ARG A 739 19.55 9.06 -35.05
N TYR A 740 20.81 9.42 -35.29
CA TYR A 740 21.95 8.69 -34.80
C TYR A 740 22.31 9.22 -33.42
N PHE A 741 22.50 8.30 -32.46
CA PHE A 741 22.85 8.61 -31.09
C PHE A 741 24.19 7.96 -30.75
N THR A 742 24.97 8.66 -29.93
CA THR A 742 26.26 8.20 -29.45
C THR A 742 26.32 8.46 -27.95
N LEU A 743 26.41 7.39 -27.15
CA LEU A 743 26.61 7.48 -25.70
C LEU A 743 28.11 7.50 -25.44
N ALA A 744 28.67 8.61 -24.96
CA ALA A 744 30.09 8.75 -24.69
C ALA A 744 30.30 9.60 -23.42
N GLY A 745 31.11 9.11 -22.48
CA GLY A 745 31.36 9.80 -21.22
C GLY A 745 30.07 10.14 -20.46
N ASN A 746 29.91 11.42 -20.11
CA ASN A 746 28.74 11.95 -19.38
C ASN A 746 27.62 12.47 -20.31
N GLN A 747 27.62 12.11 -21.60
CA GLN A 747 26.68 12.67 -22.57
C GLN A 747 26.10 11.62 -23.52
N LEU A 748 24.82 11.76 -23.81
CA LEU A 748 24.17 11.10 -24.94
C LEU A 748 23.97 12.14 -26.07
N LEU A 749 24.82 12.02 -27.08
CA LEU A 749 24.97 12.97 -28.20
C LEU A 749 24.03 12.60 -29.36
N PHE A 750 23.46 13.62 -30.02
CA PHE A 750 22.72 13.47 -31.29
C PHE A 750 22.69 14.77 -32.09
N GLN A 751 22.84 14.67 -33.42
CA GLN A 751 22.81 15.85 -34.29
C GLN A 751 21.38 16.33 -34.58
N LYS A 752 21.12 17.63 -34.39
CA LYS A 752 19.93 18.32 -34.92
C LYS A 752 20.11 18.65 -36.41
N GLY A 753 19.54 17.82 -37.30
CA GLY A 753 19.64 18.06 -38.74
C GLY A 753 19.16 19.46 -39.22
N LYS A 754 20.11 20.24 -39.72
CA LYS A 754 20.10 21.37 -40.68
C LYS A 754 18.90 22.34 -40.66
N SER A 755 18.91 23.28 -39.71
CA SER A 755 18.51 24.68 -39.95
C SER A 755 19.78 25.53 -39.95
N LYS A 756 19.84 26.54 -40.82
CA LYS A 756 21.07 27.25 -41.21
C LYS A 756 21.69 28.16 -40.13
N ASP A 757 21.07 28.26 -38.94
CA ASP A 757 21.41 29.26 -37.91
C ASP A 757 21.48 28.70 -36.47
N ASP A 758 21.70 27.40 -36.26
CA ASP A 758 21.75 26.84 -34.89
C ASP A 758 22.82 25.75 -34.76
N PRO A 759 24.08 26.10 -34.41
CA PRO A 759 25.16 25.16 -34.23
C PRO A 759 25.16 24.64 -32.79
N ASP A 760 24.15 23.89 -32.36
CA ASP A 760 24.22 23.25 -31.03
C ASP A 760 23.72 21.81 -31.09
N ASP A 761 24.69 20.89 -31.01
CA ASP A 761 24.46 19.56 -30.46
C ASP A 761 23.83 19.79 -29.07
N CYS A 762 22.61 19.30 -28.84
CA CYS A 762 22.01 19.35 -27.50
C CYS A 762 22.28 18.00 -26.83
N PRO A 763 23.41 17.80 -26.13
CA PRO A 763 23.66 16.57 -25.41
C PRO A 763 22.63 16.38 -24.31
N ILE A 764 22.22 15.13 -24.08
CA ILE A 764 21.56 14.76 -22.83
C ILE A 764 22.67 14.44 -21.84
N GLU A 765 22.93 15.37 -20.91
CA GLU A 765 23.85 15.14 -19.79
C GLU A 765 23.31 14.05 -18.88
N LEU A 766 24.13 13.05 -18.58
CA LEU A 766 23.70 11.87 -17.82
C LEU A 766 23.58 12.15 -16.32
N SER A 767 24.31 13.14 -15.79
CA SER A 767 24.15 13.64 -14.41
C SER A 767 22.73 14.15 -14.14
N LYS A 768 22.08 14.78 -15.14
CA LYS A 768 20.71 15.31 -15.06
C LYS A 768 19.62 14.26 -15.27
N VAL A 769 19.97 12.98 -15.39
CA VAL A 769 19.01 11.89 -15.59
C VAL A 769 18.48 11.40 -14.25
N GLN A 770 17.18 11.62 -14.03
CA GLN A 770 16.46 11.17 -12.83
C GLN A 770 16.12 9.68 -12.90
N SER A 771 15.57 9.22 -14.03
CA SER A 771 15.25 7.81 -14.24
C SER A 771 15.23 7.41 -15.71
N VAL A 772 15.47 6.13 -15.97
CA VAL A 772 15.38 5.51 -17.29
C VAL A 772 14.42 4.34 -17.19
N LYS A 773 13.35 4.34 -18.00
CA LYS A 773 12.28 3.34 -17.89
C LYS A 773 11.92 2.75 -19.25
N ALA A 774 11.68 1.44 -19.28
CA ALA A 774 11.08 0.79 -20.44
C ALA A 774 9.59 1.17 -20.58
N VAL A 775 9.10 1.44 -21.79
CA VAL A 775 7.70 1.84 -22.02
C VAL A 775 6.79 0.62 -21.94
N ALA A 776 6.09 0.43 -20.82
CA ALA A 776 5.19 -0.72 -20.63
C ALA A 776 4.21 -0.94 -21.81
N LYS A 777 4.23 -2.15 -22.38
CA LYS A 777 3.23 -2.61 -23.37
C LYS A 777 1.86 -2.73 -22.67
N LYS A 778 0.79 -2.31 -23.35
CA LYS A 778 -0.59 -2.36 -22.83
C LYS A 778 -1.19 -3.79 -22.67
N ARG A 779 -0.47 -4.88 -22.92
CA ARG A 779 -0.99 -6.27 -22.85
C ARG A 779 0.11 -7.28 -22.46
N ARG A 780 -0.32 -8.41 -21.87
CA ARG A 780 0.37 -9.55 -21.20
C ARG A 780 1.67 -10.14 -21.81
N ASP A 781 2.34 -9.52 -22.77
CA ASP A 781 3.63 -10.00 -23.26
C ASP A 781 4.76 -9.61 -22.30
N ARG A 782 5.52 -10.60 -21.82
CA ARG A 782 6.76 -10.47 -21.01
C ARG A 782 7.96 -9.91 -21.80
N SER A 783 7.76 -9.54 -23.06
CA SER A 783 8.84 -9.13 -23.95
C SER A 783 9.19 -7.64 -23.76
N LEU A 784 10.49 -7.34 -23.64
CA LEU A 784 10.99 -5.98 -23.42
C LEU A 784 10.48 -5.05 -24.54
N PRO A 785 9.77 -3.95 -24.22
CA PRO A 785 9.20 -3.09 -25.23
C PRO A 785 10.31 -2.40 -26.03
N ARG A 786 10.15 -2.33 -27.36
CA ARG A 786 11.09 -1.64 -28.28
C ARG A 786 11.31 -0.14 -27.99
N ALA A 787 10.64 0.42 -26.98
CA ALA A 787 10.69 1.83 -26.66
C ALA A 787 10.97 2.05 -25.17
N PHE A 788 11.73 3.10 -24.88
CA PHE A 788 12.12 3.50 -23.54
C PHE A 788 12.06 5.02 -23.37
N GLU A 789 11.97 5.47 -22.12
CA GLU A 789 11.88 6.87 -21.74
C GLU A 789 13.07 7.25 -20.84
N ILE A 790 13.69 8.39 -21.11
CA ILE A 790 14.70 9.00 -20.25
C ILE A 790 14.06 10.25 -19.63
N PHE A 791 13.99 10.28 -18.31
CA PHE A 791 13.50 11.42 -17.54
C PHE A 791 14.70 12.24 -17.09
N THR A 792 14.83 13.45 -17.63
CA THR A 792 15.72 14.48 -17.09
C THR A 792 14.92 15.49 -16.28
N ASP A 793 15.61 16.33 -15.52
CA ASP A 793 14.97 17.36 -14.70
C ASP A 793 14.02 18.26 -15.50
N ASN A 794 14.37 18.55 -16.75
CA ASN A 794 13.65 19.49 -17.61
C ASN A 794 12.78 18.84 -18.71
N LYS A 795 12.98 17.55 -19.03
CA LYS A 795 12.33 16.93 -20.19
C LYS A 795 12.26 15.40 -20.11
N THR A 796 11.15 14.84 -20.58
CA THR A 796 11.06 13.40 -20.87
C THR A 796 11.35 13.15 -22.34
N TYR A 797 12.37 12.35 -22.62
CA TYR A 797 12.70 11.85 -23.95
C TYR A 797 12.11 10.46 -24.14
N VAL A 798 11.54 10.18 -25.31
CA VAL A 798 11.02 8.85 -25.64
C VAL A 798 11.71 8.35 -26.91
N PHE A 799 12.43 7.24 -26.77
CA PHE A 799 13.19 6.61 -27.82
C PHE A 799 12.60 5.26 -28.18
N LYS A 800 12.81 4.85 -29.43
CA LYS A 800 12.43 3.52 -29.92
C LYS A 800 13.57 2.90 -30.71
N ALA A 801 14.00 1.73 -30.27
CA ALA A 801 15.05 0.92 -30.87
C ALA A 801 14.54 0.05 -32.02
N LYS A 802 15.48 -0.62 -32.71
CA LYS A 802 15.20 -1.50 -33.85
C LYS A 802 14.36 -2.70 -33.40
N ASP A 803 14.76 -3.36 -32.33
CA ASP A 803 14.16 -4.56 -31.76
C ASP A 803 14.31 -4.54 -30.23
N GLU A 804 13.85 -5.60 -29.57
CA GLU A 804 13.82 -5.69 -28.10
C GLU A 804 15.23 -5.86 -27.54
N LYS A 805 16.07 -6.68 -28.18
CA LYS A 805 17.49 -6.87 -27.80
C LYS A 805 18.28 -5.57 -27.88
N ASN A 806 18.12 -4.81 -28.96
CA ASN A 806 18.79 -3.53 -29.09
C ASN A 806 18.26 -2.51 -28.08
N ALA A 807 16.95 -2.54 -27.76
CA ALA A 807 16.40 -1.68 -26.71
C ALA A 807 17.06 -1.98 -25.36
N GLU A 808 17.21 -3.27 -25.02
CA GLU A 808 17.85 -3.76 -23.79
C GLU A 808 19.33 -3.35 -23.70
N GLU A 809 20.10 -3.52 -24.78
CA GLU A 809 21.50 -3.08 -24.87
C GLU A 809 21.64 -1.58 -24.58
N TRP A 810 20.84 -0.73 -25.26
CA TRP A 810 20.82 0.71 -25.02
C TRP A 810 20.52 1.05 -23.57
N LEU A 811 19.47 0.42 -23.06
CA LEU A 811 18.94 0.61 -21.73
C LEU A 811 19.97 0.21 -20.65
N GLN A 812 20.71 -0.89 -20.81
CA GLN A 812 21.79 -1.31 -19.91
C GLN A 812 22.96 -0.31 -19.94
N CYS A 813 23.45 0.03 -21.14
CA CYS A 813 24.53 0.99 -21.34
C CYS A 813 24.22 2.36 -20.71
N ILE A 814 23.01 2.87 -20.90
CA ILE A 814 22.58 4.15 -20.30
C ILE A 814 22.55 4.05 -18.78
N ASN A 815 22.00 2.97 -18.20
CA ASN A 815 21.92 2.82 -16.74
C ASN A 815 23.31 2.75 -16.09
N VAL A 816 24.26 2.03 -16.70
CA VAL A 816 25.67 2.01 -16.26
C VAL A 816 26.28 3.41 -16.34
N ALA A 817 26.09 4.13 -17.44
CA ALA A 817 26.67 5.45 -17.64
C ALA A 817 26.05 6.52 -16.70
N VAL A 818 24.76 6.42 -16.40
CA VAL A 818 24.08 7.28 -15.40
C VAL A 818 24.63 7.02 -14.00
N ALA A 819 24.84 5.75 -13.61
CA ALA A 819 25.44 5.41 -12.32
C ALA A 819 26.87 5.97 -12.19
N GLN A 820 27.68 5.86 -13.25
CA GLN A 820 29.02 6.47 -13.29
C GLN A 820 28.99 8.00 -13.18
N ALA A 821 28.08 8.65 -13.90
CA ALA A 821 27.94 10.11 -13.86
C ALA A 821 27.61 10.61 -12.45
N LYS A 822 26.66 9.95 -11.77
CA LYS A 822 26.28 10.28 -10.38
C LYS A 822 27.39 10.01 -9.38
N GLU A 823 28.13 8.91 -9.56
CA GLU A 823 29.28 8.59 -8.70
C GLU A 823 30.41 9.62 -8.88
N ARG A 824 30.70 10.06 -10.11
CA ARG A 824 31.67 11.14 -10.37
C ARG A 824 31.24 12.45 -9.68
N GLU A 825 29.97 12.83 -9.82
CA GLU A 825 29.42 14.01 -9.14
C GLU A 825 29.54 13.90 -7.61
N SER A 826 29.23 12.74 -7.02
CA SER A 826 29.43 12.52 -5.58
C SER A 826 30.89 12.58 -5.13
N ARG A 827 31.82 12.11 -5.97
CA ARG A 827 33.27 12.19 -5.72
C ARG A 827 33.73 13.64 -5.75
N GLU A 828 33.28 14.42 -6.72
CA GLU A 828 33.57 15.85 -6.82
C GLU A 828 33.03 16.59 -5.59
N VAL A 829 31.77 16.39 -5.20
CA VAL A 829 31.18 17.03 -4.02
C VAL A 829 31.93 16.71 -2.72
N THR A 830 32.43 15.48 -2.55
CA THR A 830 33.22 15.08 -1.37
C THR A 830 34.69 15.48 -1.43
N THR A 831 35.19 16.03 -2.53
CA THR A 831 36.56 16.57 -2.62
C THR A 831 36.60 18.08 -2.38
N TYR A 832 35.45 18.76 -2.49
CA TYR A 832 35.29 20.19 -2.16
C TYR A 832 34.84 20.46 -0.71
N LEU A 833 34.43 19.40 0.03
CA LEU A 833 34.19 19.39 1.47
C LEU A 833 35.43 18.79 2.15
#